data_AF-A0A7R9QX14-F1
#
_entry.id   AF-A0A7R9QX14-F1
#
_cell.length_a   1.000
_cell.length_b   1.000
_cell.length_c   1.000
_cell.angle_alpha   90.00
_cell.angle_beta   90.00
_cell.angle_gamma   90.00
#
_symmetry.space_group_name_H-M   'P 1'
#
loop_
_entity.id
_entity.type
_entity.pdbx_description
1 polymer ?
#
loop_
_entity_poly.entity_id
_entity_poly.type
_entity_poly.pdbx_seq_one_letter_code
_entity_poly.pdbx_strand_id
1 'polypeptide(L)'
;VHVRPGYQEQFEANPERYKGRNITYFDRIEQAFTYSEELENSLIFIHTGTYKPDYLIIDSSVALIGAAAGNITENVILEKDNESTITFVDGSRDAYLGYVSLKFSPDVTSSVPHHKHYCLEISDNCSPTIDHCVIRSTSIVGAAVCVTGQGAEPVIRNCDISDCENVGLYVTDSAQGIYEENEISRNALAGVWVKNHANPIMRRNHIHHGRDVGVFTFDNGMGYFEANDIHNNRIAGFEVKAGANPTVVRCEIHHGQTGGIYVHESGRGQFIENRIHSNNFAGVWITSQSNPTIRRNEIYNGHQGGVYIFGEGRGLIEHNNIYGNALAGIQIRTASDPIVRYNKIHHGQHGGIYVHEKGQGLIEENEVYANTLAGVWITTGSTPVLRRNRIHSGKQVGVYFYDNGHGRLEENDIFNHLYSGVQIRTGSNPVIRRNKIWGGQNGGVLVYNGGLGMLEQNEIFDNAMAGVWIKTDSNPTLRRNKIYDGRDGGVCIFNGGKGVLEENDIFRNAQAGVLISTQSHPVLRRNRIFDGLAAGVEITNNATATLEFNQIFNNRFGGLCLASGVQPILKGNKIYDNHNAVEKAVNSGQCLYKISSYTSFPMHDFYRCRTCNTTDRNAICVNCIKTCHSGHDVEFIRHDRFFCDCGAGTLSNQCQLQGEPTQDTDTLYDSAAPMESHTLMVN
;
A
#
# COMPACT_ATOMS: atom_id res chain seq x y z
N VAL A 1 -49.96 14.53 32.41
CA VAL A 1 -49.52 15.02 33.74
C VAL A 1 -48.43 16.08 33.55
N HIS A 2 -48.35 17.09 34.42
CA HIS A 2 -47.35 18.16 34.31
C HIS A 2 -46.49 18.23 35.57
N VAL A 3 -45.17 18.17 35.40
CA VAL A 3 -44.21 18.49 36.47
C VAL A 3 -43.82 19.94 36.32
N ARG A 4 -44.19 20.76 37.30
CA ARG A 4 -43.92 22.20 37.31
C ARG A 4 -43.84 22.70 38.75
N PRO A 5 -42.62 22.86 39.31
CA PRO A 5 -42.44 23.27 40.70
C PRO A 5 -43.19 24.55 41.06
N GLY A 6 -43.92 24.52 42.18
CA GLY A 6 -44.71 25.63 42.71
C GLY A 6 -46.06 25.86 42.01
N TYR A 7 -46.41 25.07 40.99
CA TYR A 7 -47.69 25.20 40.30
C TYR A 7 -48.80 24.37 40.91
N GLN A 8 -48.47 23.31 41.65
CA GLN A 8 -49.48 22.51 42.32
C GLN A 8 -50.25 23.36 43.34
N GLU A 9 -49.55 24.04 44.25
CA GLU A 9 -50.16 24.96 45.22
C GLU A 9 -50.91 26.11 44.53
N GLN A 10 -50.37 26.68 43.45
CA GLN A 10 -51.04 27.76 42.70
C GLN A 10 -52.35 27.30 42.05
N PHE A 11 -52.39 26.05 41.56
CA PHE A 11 -53.56 25.45 40.95
C PHE A 11 -54.63 25.17 42.01
N GLU A 12 -54.23 24.53 43.12
CA GLU A 12 -55.11 24.20 44.25
C GLU A 12 -55.66 25.46 44.93
N ALA A 13 -54.87 26.53 45.06
CA ALA A 13 -55.29 27.79 45.66
C ALA A 13 -56.21 28.65 44.77
N ASN A 14 -56.28 28.39 43.45
CA ASN A 14 -57.03 29.22 42.49
C ASN A 14 -57.93 28.40 41.56
N PRO A 15 -58.88 27.59 42.07
CA PRO A 15 -59.66 26.65 41.26
C PRO A 15 -60.49 27.32 40.16
N GLU A 16 -61.02 28.52 40.40
CA GLU A 16 -61.81 29.26 39.39
C GLU A 16 -60.97 29.73 38.19
N ARG A 17 -59.66 30.00 38.38
CA ARG A 17 -58.76 30.42 37.28
C ARG A 17 -58.52 29.31 36.27
N TYR A 18 -58.63 28.05 36.71
CA TYR A 18 -58.32 26.87 35.90
C TYR A 18 -59.57 26.04 35.57
N LYS A 19 -60.75 26.59 35.82
CA LYS A 19 -62.05 25.95 35.56
C LYS A 19 -62.14 25.43 34.11
N GLY A 20 -62.52 24.17 33.96
CA GLY A 20 -62.64 23.50 32.67
C GLY A 20 -61.35 22.87 32.12
N ARG A 21 -60.22 22.99 32.82
CA ARG A 21 -58.98 22.25 32.50
C ARG A 21 -58.85 21.01 33.39
N ASN A 22 -58.67 19.85 32.78
CA ASN A 22 -58.36 18.61 33.48
C ASN A 22 -56.84 18.37 33.40
N ILE A 23 -56.07 19.11 34.21
CA ILE A 23 -54.60 19.04 34.22
C ILE A 23 -54.13 18.82 35.65
N THR A 24 -53.42 17.72 35.88
CA THR A 24 -52.75 17.43 37.15
C THR A 24 -51.33 17.97 37.15
N TYR A 25 -50.99 18.76 38.16
CA TYR A 25 -49.67 19.33 38.38
C TYR A 25 -48.97 18.65 39.57
N PHE A 26 -47.68 18.40 39.44
CA PHE A 26 -46.82 17.90 40.50
C PHE A 26 -45.56 18.77 40.61
N ASP A 27 -45.05 18.92 41.82
CA ASP A 27 -43.79 19.63 42.04
C ASP A 27 -42.56 18.74 41.78
N ARG A 28 -42.73 17.41 41.89
CA ARG A 28 -41.66 16.41 41.76
C ARG A 28 -41.95 15.43 40.62
N ILE A 29 -40.90 14.99 39.92
CA ILE A 29 -41.03 14.06 38.78
C ILE A 29 -41.51 12.70 39.25
N GLU A 30 -40.98 12.24 40.38
CA GLU A 30 -41.25 10.95 41.00
C GLU A 30 -42.74 10.82 41.36
N GLN A 31 -43.35 11.89 41.88
CA GLN A 31 -44.78 11.92 42.18
C GLN A 31 -45.63 11.83 40.91
N ALA A 32 -45.24 12.54 39.86
CA ALA A 32 -45.91 12.45 38.57
C ALA A 32 -45.78 11.05 37.95
N PHE A 33 -44.62 10.41 38.11
CA PHE A 33 -44.36 9.06 37.64
C PHE A 33 -45.23 8.03 38.36
N THR A 34 -45.24 8.02 39.71
CA THR A 34 -46.10 7.13 40.50
C THR A 34 -47.58 7.32 40.16
N TYR A 35 -48.05 8.57 40.00
CA TYR A 35 -49.43 8.82 39.58
C TYR A 35 -49.72 8.31 38.16
N SER A 36 -48.70 8.29 37.30
CA SER A 36 -48.85 7.85 35.92
C SER A 36 -48.96 6.32 35.78
N GLU A 37 -48.56 5.54 36.78
CA GLU A 37 -48.75 4.09 36.78
C GLU A 37 -50.24 3.69 36.83
N GLU A 38 -51.11 4.58 37.31
CA GLU A 38 -52.56 4.37 37.35
C GLU A 38 -53.27 4.72 36.03
N LEU A 39 -52.55 5.28 35.06
CA LEU A 39 -53.12 5.79 33.81
C LEU A 39 -52.70 4.93 32.62
N GLU A 40 -53.61 4.76 31.65
CA GLU A 40 -53.27 4.18 30.35
C GLU A 40 -52.57 5.24 29.47
N ASN A 41 -51.45 4.87 28.83
CA ASN A 41 -50.67 5.73 27.92
C ASN A 41 -50.19 7.04 28.55
N SER A 42 -49.42 6.91 29.63
CA SER A 42 -48.98 8.01 30.46
C SER A 42 -48.01 8.98 29.77
N LEU A 43 -48.37 10.26 29.80
CA LEU A 43 -47.55 11.37 29.29
C LEU A 43 -47.28 12.38 30.41
N ILE A 44 -45.99 12.63 30.66
CA ILE A 44 -45.47 13.55 31.67
C ILE A 44 -44.72 14.68 30.95
N PHE A 45 -45.24 15.90 31.05
CA PHE A 45 -44.53 17.10 30.61
C PHE A 45 -43.67 17.66 31.75
N ILE A 46 -42.36 17.71 31.56
CA ILE A 46 -41.40 18.26 32.51
C ILE A 46 -41.11 19.71 32.11
N HIS A 47 -41.64 20.67 32.86
CA HIS A 47 -41.50 22.09 32.51
C HIS A 47 -40.10 22.62 32.81
N THR A 48 -39.78 23.84 32.35
CA THR A 48 -38.53 24.53 32.68
C THR A 48 -38.15 24.41 34.16
N GLY A 49 -36.93 23.95 34.43
CA GLY A 49 -36.40 23.77 35.77
C GLY A 49 -35.16 22.86 35.80
N THR A 50 -34.45 22.90 36.93
CA THR A 50 -33.42 21.93 37.28
C THR A 50 -33.98 21.00 38.35
N TYR A 51 -34.04 19.71 38.04
CA TYR A 51 -34.65 18.67 38.85
C TYR A 51 -33.57 17.75 39.41
N LYS A 52 -33.66 17.47 40.71
CA LYS A 52 -32.80 16.50 41.41
C LYS A 52 -33.68 15.38 41.95
N PRO A 53 -34.06 14.38 41.12
CA PRO A 53 -34.94 13.32 41.57
C PRO A 53 -34.26 12.46 42.64
N ASP A 54 -35.02 12.00 43.64
CA ASP A 54 -34.51 11.09 44.68
C ASP A 54 -34.16 9.73 44.07
N TYR A 55 -35.03 9.21 43.21
CA TYR A 55 -34.83 8.03 42.36
C TYR A 55 -35.73 8.15 41.13
N LEU A 56 -35.25 7.70 39.97
CA LEU A 56 -36.05 7.68 38.74
C LEU A 56 -35.76 6.39 37.97
N ILE A 57 -36.42 5.32 38.41
CA ILE A 57 -36.38 4.00 37.79
C ILE A 57 -37.68 3.83 37.01
N ILE A 58 -37.56 3.72 35.69
CA ILE A 58 -38.69 3.56 34.78
C ILE A 58 -38.84 2.07 34.47
N ASP A 59 -39.91 1.48 34.98
CA ASP A 59 -40.28 0.07 34.83
C ASP A 59 -41.64 -0.10 34.11
N SER A 60 -42.15 0.98 33.51
CA SER A 60 -43.42 1.03 32.80
C SER A 60 -43.33 1.84 31.52
N SER A 61 -44.35 1.73 30.66
CA SER A 61 -44.43 2.47 29.41
C SER A 61 -44.98 3.87 29.65
N VAL A 62 -44.09 4.83 29.85
CA VAL A 62 -44.39 6.25 30.09
C VAL A 62 -43.59 7.14 29.14
N ALA A 63 -44.20 8.24 28.69
CA ALA A 63 -43.52 9.29 27.93
C ALA A 63 -43.17 10.47 28.85
N LEU A 64 -41.89 10.75 29.01
CA LEU A 64 -41.35 11.92 29.70
C LEU A 64 -40.81 12.92 28.66
N ILE A 65 -41.41 14.10 28.58
CA ILE A 65 -41.10 15.10 27.56
C ILE A 65 -40.77 16.44 28.21
N GLY A 66 -39.59 16.98 27.93
CA GLY A 66 -39.25 18.35 28.32
C GLY A 66 -40.11 19.39 27.60
N ALA A 67 -40.57 20.39 28.35
CA ALA A 67 -41.45 21.45 27.88
C ALA A 67 -40.94 22.82 28.33
N ALA A 68 -40.33 23.57 27.42
CA ALA A 68 -39.85 24.92 27.67
C ALA A 68 -39.99 25.80 26.43
N ALA A 69 -39.93 27.11 26.61
CA ALA A 69 -39.81 28.05 25.50
C ALA A 69 -38.34 28.12 25.03
N GLY A 70 -38.12 28.25 23.72
CA GLY A 70 -36.76 28.32 23.16
C GLY A 70 -36.06 26.97 23.13
N ASN A 71 -34.78 26.94 23.48
CA ASN A 71 -34.00 25.69 23.51
C ASN A 71 -34.40 24.85 24.72
N ILE A 72 -35.13 23.75 24.50
CA ILE A 72 -35.72 22.97 25.58
C ILE A 72 -34.66 22.31 26.46
N THR A 73 -33.61 21.74 25.85
CA THR A 73 -32.58 20.99 26.58
C THR A 73 -31.72 21.89 27.47
N GLU A 74 -31.58 23.19 27.17
CA GLU A 74 -30.93 24.15 28.07
C GLU A 74 -31.78 24.52 29.30
N ASN A 75 -33.09 24.28 29.24
CA ASN A 75 -34.06 24.77 30.22
C ASN A 75 -34.72 23.66 31.05
N VAL A 76 -34.64 22.39 30.62
CA VAL A 76 -35.18 21.24 31.35
C VAL A 76 -34.03 20.29 31.68
N ILE A 77 -33.54 20.34 32.92
CA ILE A 77 -32.32 19.66 33.34
C ILE A 77 -32.65 18.68 34.48
N LEU A 78 -32.30 17.41 34.32
CA LEU A 78 -32.33 16.40 35.38
C LEU A 78 -30.88 16.14 35.79
N GLU A 79 -30.56 16.30 37.08
CA GLU A 79 -29.20 16.23 37.60
C GLU A 79 -29.10 15.37 38.87
N LYS A 80 -28.08 14.52 38.94
CA LYS A 80 -27.74 13.69 40.11
C LYS A 80 -26.24 13.67 40.40
N ASP A 81 -25.88 13.37 41.65
CA ASP A 81 -24.49 13.28 42.14
C ASP A 81 -24.16 11.98 42.92
N ASN A 82 -25.14 11.11 43.17
CA ASN A 82 -24.93 9.90 43.98
C ASN A 82 -25.26 8.58 43.27
N GLU A 83 -26.26 8.57 42.39
CA GLU A 83 -26.77 7.40 41.65
C GLU A 83 -27.07 7.79 40.20
N SER A 84 -27.48 6.81 39.39
CA SER A 84 -27.86 7.05 38.00
C SER A 84 -28.96 8.11 37.89
N THR A 85 -28.85 9.06 36.95
CA THR A 85 -29.84 10.15 36.81
C THR A 85 -31.21 9.61 36.42
N ILE A 86 -31.22 8.61 35.53
CA ILE A 86 -32.40 7.85 35.16
C ILE A 86 -31.99 6.43 34.77
N THR A 87 -32.79 5.45 35.19
CA THR A 87 -32.59 4.03 34.87
C THR A 87 -33.84 3.44 34.25
N PHE A 88 -33.72 2.79 33.09
CA PHE A 88 -34.77 2.01 32.46
C PHE A 88 -34.56 0.53 32.76
N VAL A 89 -35.60 -0.13 33.24
CA VAL A 89 -35.58 -1.55 33.59
C VAL A 89 -36.71 -2.31 32.91
N ASP A 90 -36.78 -3.63 33.13
CA ASP A 90 -37.83 -4.49 32.59
C ASP A 90 -39.23 -3.87 32.81
N GLY A 91 -40.06 -3.95 31.77
CA GLY A 91 -41.38 -3.28 31.70
C GLY A 91 -41.40 -1.92 30.99
N SER A 92 -40.24 -1.30 30.75
CA SER A 92 -40.13 0.01 30.06
C SER A 92 -39.96 -0.07 28.53
N ARG A 93 -40.54 -1.09 27.88
CA ARG A 93 -40.34 -1.35 26.44
C ARG A 93 -40.82 -0.23 25.52
N ASP A 94 -41.93 0.42 25.84
CA ASP A 94 -42.48 1.54 25.05
C ASP A 94 -42.31 2.89 25.76
N ALA A 95 -41.38 2.96 26.73
CA ALA A 95 -41.08 4.21 27.41
C ALA A 95 -40.38 5.20 26.46
N TYR A 96 -40.65 6.48 26.63
CA TYR A 96 -40.07 7.56 25.85
C TYR A 96 -39.48 8.61 26.78
N LEU A 97 -38.26 9.05 26.48
CA LEU A 97 -37.63 10.21 27.10
C LEU A 97 -37.14 11.14 26.00
N GLY A 98 -37.58 12.40 26.04
CA GLY A 98 -37.07 13.35 25.05
C GLY A 98 -37.09 14.81 25.46
N TYR A 99 -36.27 15.58 24.76
CA TYR A 99 -36.12 17.03 24.93
C TYR A 99 -35.71 17.45 26.35
N VAL A 100 -34.79 16.71 26.97
CA VAL A 100 -34.23 17.03 28.29
C VAL A 100 -32.71 17.00 28.29
N SER A 101 -32.08 17.70 29.24
CA SER A 101 -30.69 17.48 29.60
C SER A 101 -30.59 16.53 30.78
N LEU A 102 -29.82 15.46 30.64
CA LEU A 102 -29.41 14.58 31.72
C LEU A 102 -27.98 14.94 32.14
N LYS A 103 -27.76 15.09 33.45
CA LYS A 103 -26.45 15.37 34.04
C LYS A 103 -26.16 14.43 35.19
N PHE A 104 -24.99 13.81 35.16
CA PHE A 104 -24.45 13.07 36.30
C PHE A 104 -23.13 13.70 36.76
N SER A 105 -23.13 14.25 37.97
CA SER A 105 -22.01 15.01 38.52
C SER A 105 -21.61 14.50 39.90
N PRO A 106 -21.05 13.28 40.00
CA PRO A 106 -20.69 12.72 41.29
C PRO A 106 -19.52 13.43 41.96
N ASP A 107 -19.51 13.44 43.29
CA ASP A 107 -18.40 13.99 44.08
C ASP A 107 -17.15 13.12 43.90
N VAL A 108 -16.07 13.73 43.41
CA VAL A 108 -14.77 13.09 43.13
C VAL A 108 -14.14 12.47 44.40
N THR A 109 -14.53 12.93 45.59
CA THR A 109 -13.98 12.45 46.88
C THR A 109 -14.69 11.23 47.47
N SER A 110 -15.79 10.80 46.87
CA SER A 110 -16.56 9.65 47.33
C SER A 110 -15.76 8.35 47.18
N SER A 111 -15.58 7.64 48.30
CA SER A 111 -14.95 6.31 48.40
C SER A 111 -15.85 5.17 47.90
N VAL A 112 -17.04 5.50 47.38
CA VAL A 112 -17.98 4.52 46.84
C VAL A 112 -17.48 4.08 45.46
N PRO A 113 -17.45 2.77 45.16
CA PRO A 113 -17.17 2.30 43.83
C PRO A 113 -18.29 2.75 42.87
N HIS A 114 -18.16 3.94 42.27
CA HIS A 114 -19.11 4.50 41.28
C HIS A 114 -19.14 3.71 39.96
N HIS A 115 -18.55 2.51 39.90
CA HIS A 115 -18.53 1.63 38.72
C HIS A 115 -19.93 1.11 38.31
N LYS A 116 -20.98 1.45 39.07
CA LYS A 116 -22.36 0.98 38.86
C LYS A 116 -23.37 2.09 38.54
N HIS A 117 -22.95 3.35 38.42
CA HIS A 117 -23.87 4.45 38.18
C HIS A 117 -23.48 5.23 36.92
N TYR A 118 -24.50 5.64 36.17
CA TYR A 118 -24.39 6.24 34.84
C TYR A 118 -25.33 7.45 34.72
N CYS A 119 -25.13 8.33 33.75
CA CYS A 119 -26.13 9.39 33.54
C CYS A 119 -27.46 8.80 33.02
N LEU A 120 -27.38 7.88 32.07
CA LEU A 120 -28.51 7.09 31.58
C LEU A 120 -28.14 5.61 31.62
N GLU A 121 -28.97 4.82 32.30
CA GLU A 121 -28.81 3.38 32.40
C GLU A 121 -30.02 2.66 31.79
N ILE A 122 -29.76 1.64 30.97
CA ILE A 122 -30.77 0.83 30.29
C ILE A 122 -30.38 -0.63 30.51
N SER A 123 -31.20 -1.37 31.26
CA SER A 123 -30.90 -2.75 31.67
C SER A 123 -31.62 -3.81 30.82
N ASP A 124 -31.52 -5.07 31.22
CA ASP A 124 -32.14 -6.21 30.55
C ASP A 124 -33.64 -6.03 30.25
N ASN A 125 -34.08 -6.62 29.13
CA ASN A 125 -35.49 -6.74 28.70
C ASN A 125 -36.29 -5.43 28.49
N CYS A 126 -35.62 -4.29 28.30
CA CYS A 126 -36.26 -3.02 27.98
C CYS A 126 -35.76 -2.40 26.67
N SER A 127 -36.59 -1.54 26.06
CA SER A 127 -36.35 -0.96 24.73
C SER A 127 -36.81 0.51 24.61
N PRO A 128 -36.46 1.38 25.58
CA PRO A 128 -36.95 2.76 25.59
C PRO A 128 -36.47 3.55 24.36
N THR A 129 -37.24 4.57 23.98
CA THR A 129 -36.81 5.58 22.99
C THR A 129 -36.27 6.82 23.70
N ILE A 130 -35.03 7.18 23.40
CA ILE A 130 -34.35 8.39 23.91
C ILE A 130 -34.10 9.33 22.74
N ASP A 131 -34.69 10.52 22.76
CA ASP A 131 -34.79 11.39 21.59
C ASP A 131 -34.55 12.87 21.89
N HIS A 132 -33.66 13.53 21.15
CA HIS A 132 -33.32 14.94 21.34
C HIS A 132 -32.87 15.28 22.78
N CYS A 133 -32.13 14.37 23.41
CA CYS A 133 -31.58 14.57 24.75
C CYS A 133 -30.13 15.04 24.69
N VAL A 134 -29.72 15.82 25.68
CA VAL A 134 -28.31 16.14 25.94
C VAL A 134 -27.87 15.36 27.16
N ILE A 135 -26.82 14.55 27.05
CA ILE A 135 -26.38 13.63 28.11
C ILE A 135 -24.93 13.94 28.44
N ARG A 136 -24.66 14.38 29.68
CA ARG A 136 -23.32 14.75 30.15
C ARG A 136 -23.00 14.10 31.49
N SER A 137 -21.76 13.64 31.66
CA SER A 137 -21.31 12.99 32.90
C SER A 137 -19.91 13.45 33.28
N THR A 138 -19.74 13.98 34.50
CA THR A 138 -18.40 14.25 35.06
C THR A 138 -17.85 13.06 35.85
N SER A 139 -18.51 11.90 35.79
CA SER A 139 -18.00 10.67 36.40
C SER A 139 -16.72 10.22 35.70
N ILE A 140 -15.68 9.97 36.48
CA ILE A 140 -14.39 9.45 35.98
C ILE A 140 -14.35 7.92 35.92
N VAL A 141 -15.38 7.21 36.42
CA VAL A 141 -15.42 5.74 36.44
C VAL A 141 -16.64 5.12 35.76
N GLY A 142 -17.73 5.86 35.60
CA GLY A 142 -18.96 5.41 34.93
C GLY A 142 -19.15 6.11 33.59
N ALA A 143 -19.60 5.38 32.58
CA ALA A 143 -19.97 5.94 31.28
C ALA A 143 -21.14 6.94 31.39
N ALA A 144 -21.33 7.77 30.38
CA ALA A 144 -22.50 8.65 30.34
C ALA A 144 -23.78 7.86 30.05
N VAL A 145 -23.75 7.01 29.03
CA VAL A 145 -24.84 6.09 28.71
C VAL A 145 -24.34 4.65 28.83
N CYS A 146 -25.06 3.82 29.60
CA CYS A 146 -24.82 2.39 29.69
C CYS A 146 -26.05 1.61 29.23
N VAL A 147 -25.85 0.71 28.27
CA VAL A 147 -26.84 -0.26 27.81
C VAL A 147 -26.28 -1.65 28.07
N THR A 148 -26.90 -2.39 28.97
CA THR A 148 -26.39 -3.66 29.45
C THR A 148 -27.50 -4.70 29.53
N GLY A 149 -27.14 -5.94 29.25
CA GLY A 149 -28.02 -7.06 29.50
C GLY A 149 -28.77 -7.58 28.28
N GLN A 150 -29.27 -8.81 28.42
CA GLN A 150 -29.99 -9.49 27.36
C GLN A 150 -31.37 -8.86 27.17
N GLY A 151 -31.73 -8.58 25.90
CA GLY A 151 -33.00 -7.95 25.57
C GLY A 151 -33.05 -6.44 25.87
N ALA A 152 -31.92 -5.82 26.22
CA ALA A 152 -31.78 -4.36 26.19
C ALA A 152 -31.64 -3.89 24.74
N GLU A 153 -32.68 -3.25 24.21
CA GLU A 153 -32.79 -2.88 22.78
C GLU A 153 -33.30 -1.44 22.60
N PRO A 154 -32.64 -0.41 23.15
CA PRO A 154 -33.14 0.95 23.07
C PRO A 154 -33.04 1.54 21.66
N VAL A 155 -33.82 2.59 21.42
CA VAL A 155 -33.63 3.49 20.28
C VAL A 155 -33.11 4.83 20.81
N ILE A 156 -31.84 5.13 20.56
CA ILE A 156 -31.25 6.44 20.93
C ILE A 156 -31.01 7.23 19.65
N ARG A 157 -31.66 8.38 19.52
CA ARG A 157 -31.57 9.19 18.30
C ARG A 157 -31.56 10.68 18.54
N ASN A 158 -30.90 11.43 17.65
CA ASN A 158 -30.79 12.88 17.73
C ASN A 158 -30.25 13.38 19.09
N CYS A 159 -29.49 12.55 19.81
CA CYS A 159 -28.96 12.89 21.11
C CYS A 159 -27.53 13.45 21.02
N ASP A 160 -27.19 14.33 21.95
CA ASP A 160 -25.84 14.87 22.16
C ASP A 160 -25.23 14.23 23.42
N ILE A 161 -24.33 13.26 23.23
CA ILE A 161 -23.59 12.56 24.28
C ILE A 161 -22.16 13.13 24.32
N SER A 162 -21.99 14.22 25.05
CA SER A 162 -20.76 15.00 24.98
C SER A 162 -20.21 15.50 26.31
N ASP A 163 -18.94 15.91 26.26
CA ASP A 163 -18.23 16.53 27.38
C ASP A 163 -18.24 15.63 28.64
N CYS A 164 -18.00 14.33 28.44
CA CYS A 164 -17.98 13.36 29.53
C CYS A 164 -16.55 13.01 29.98
N GLU A 165 -16.33 12.83 31.28
CA GLU A 165 -15.01 12.49 31.86
C GLU A 165 -14.68 10.99 31.80
N ASN A 166 -15.51 10.20 31.12
CA ASN A 166 -15.30 8.78 30.82
C ASN A 166 -15.83 8.47 29.40
N VAL A 167 -16.30 7.25 29.16
CA VAL A 167 -16.87 6.78 27.89
C VAL A 167 -18.23 7.45 27.65
N GLY A 168 -18.49 7.84 26.41
CA GLY A 168 -19.79 8.41 26.01
C GLY A 168 -20.90 7.36 26.07
N LEU A 169 -20.82 6.36 25.18
CA LEU A 169 -21.80 5.27 25.07
C LEU A 169 -21.13 3.92 25.31
N TYR A 170 -21.66 3.16 26.26
CA TYR A 170 -21.17 1.83 26.61
C TYR A 170 -22.26 0.78 26.40
N VAL A 171 -22.05 -0.14 25.46
CA VAL A 171 -22.97 -1.25 25.15
C VAL A 171 -22.28 -2.58 25.49
N THR A 172 -22.89 -3.38 26.36
CA THR A 172 -22.26 -4.58 26.93
C THR A 172 -23.25 -5.72 27.18
N ASP A 173 -22.73 -6.91 27.45
CA ASP A 173 -23.46 -8.05 28.00
C ASP A 173 -24.66 -8.47 27.13
N SER A 174 -24.39 -8.69 25.84
CA SER A 174 -25.37 -9.06 24.81
C SER A 174 -26.46 -8.02 24.52
N ALA A 175 -26.33 -6.80 25.04
CA ALA A 175 -27.21 -5.69 24.69
C ALA A 175 -27.13 -5.37 23.19
N GLN A 176 -28.26 -4.90 22.65
CA GLN A 176 -28.40 -4.44 21.28
C GLN A 176 -28.95 -3.00 21.29
N GLY A 177 -29.72 -2.64 20.29
CA GLY A 177 -30.33 -1.31 20.16
C GLY A 177 -29.95 -0.63 18.86
N ILE A 178 -30.66 0.46 18.57
CA ILE A 178 -30.47 1.29 17.39
C ILE A 178 -30.04 2.68 17.84
N TYR A 179 -28.91 3.15 17.30
CA TYR A 179 -28.30 4.42 17.63
C TYR A 179 -28.15 5.21 16.33
N GLU A 180 -29.01 6.20 16.08
CA GLU A 180 -29.00 6.95 14.82
C GLU A 180 -28.95 8.47 14.99
N GLU A 181 -28.21 9.16 14.11
CA GLU A 181 -28.16 10.65 14.10
C GLU A 181 -27.70 11.25 15.44
N ASN A 182 -26.85 10.55 16.19
CA ASN A 182 -26.33 11.05 17.45
C ASN A 182 -24.99 11.75 17.26
N GLU A 183 -24.77 12.76 18.11
CA GLU A 183 -23.52 13.48 18.29
C GLU A 183 -22.82 12.91 19.52
N ILE A 184 -21.65 12.29 19.35
CA ILE A 184 -20.86 11.67 20.43
C ILE A 184 -19.48 12.31 20.44
N SER A 185 -19.24 13.27 21.32
CA SER A 185 -18.04 14.09 21.21
C SER A 185 -17.42 14.61 22.49
N ARG A 186 -16.13 14.95 22.44
CA ARG A 186 -15.37 15.55 23.55
C ARG A 186 -15.37 14.70 24.84
N ASN A 187 -15.49 13.38 24.70
CA ASN A 187 -15.41 12.44 25.80
C ASN A 187 -13.94 12.13 26.16
N ALA A 188 -13.64 11.93 27.43
CA ALA A 188 -12.27 11.76 27.93
C ALA A 188 -11.69 10.37 27.62
N LEU A 189 -12.54 9.35 27.54
CA LEU A 189 -12.21 8.02 27.01
C LEU A 189 -12.88 7.84 25.64
N ALA A 190 -13.17 6.60 25.25
CA ALA A 190 -13.71 6.34 23.93
C ALA A 190 -15.11 6.95 23.74
N GLY A 191 -15.45 7.30 22.50
CA GLY A 191 -16.82 7.71 22.16
C GLY A 191 -17.81 6.58 22.41
N VAL A 192 -17.50 5.39 21.88
CA VAL A 192 -18.34 4.20 21.98
C VAL A 192 -17.52 2.98 22.40
N TRP A 193 -18.00 2.23 23.39
CA TRP A 193 -17.53 0.89 23.74
C TRP A 193 -18.58 -0.17 23.41
N VAL A 194 -18.15 -1.25 22.76
CA VAL A 194 -18.95 -2.44 22.51
C VAL A 194 -18.19 -3.67 22.99
N LYS A 195 -18.72 -4.39 23.98
CA LYS A 195 -18.07 -5.60 24.48
C LYS A 195 -19.02 -6.69 24.93
N ASN A 196 -18.47 -7.84 25.33
CA ASN A 196 -19.21 -8.97 25.91
C ASN A 196 -20.40 -9.39 25.02
N HIS A 197 -20.13 -9.62 23.74
CA HIS A 197 -21.13 -10.05 22.74
C HIS A 197 -22.25 -9.03 22.45
N ALA A 198 -22.14 -7.79 22.92
CA ALA A 198 -23.05 -6.72 22.52
C ALA A 198 -23.03 -6.50 21.00
N ASN A 199 -24.18 -6.13 20.44
CA ASN A 199 -24.38 -6.03 19.00
C ASN A 199 -25.27 -4.83 18.61
N PRO A 200 -24.79 -3.59 18.82
CA PRO A 200 -25.55 -2.38 18.48
C PRO A 200 -25.62 -2.15 16.96
N ILE A 201 -26.70 -1.50 16.51
CA ILE A 201 -26.81 -0.95 15.16
C ILE A 201 -26.60 0.56 15.24
N MET A 202 -25.48 1.05 14.68
CA MET A 202 -25.12 2.47 14.71
C MET A 202 -25.14 3.06 13.30
N ARG A 203 -26.00 4.05 13.06
CA ARG A 203 -26.17 4.68 11.75
C ARG A 203 -26.08 6.19 11.77
N ARG A 204 -25.32 6.77 10.83
CA ARG A 204 -25.32 8.24 10.62
C ARG A 204 -25.01 9.03 11.90
N ASN A 205 -24.16 8.48 12.76
CA ASN A 205 -23.68 9.18 13.96
C ASN A 205 -22.39 9.93 13.66
N HIS A 206 -22.16 11.03 14.38
CA HIS A 206 -20.92 11.78 14.39
C HIS A 206 -20.15 11.47 15.68
N ILE A 207 -18.96 10.86 15.55
CA ILE A 207 -18.16 10.39 16.69
C ILE A 207 -16.79 11.04 16.64
N HIS A 208 -16.61 12.11 17.41
CA HIS A 208 -15.47 12.98 17.16
C HIS A 208 -14.90 13.75 18.34
N HIS A 209 -13.67 14.26 18.16
CA HIS A 209 -12.99 15.11 19.15
C HIS A 209 -12.86 14.45 20.54
N GLY A 210 -12.92 13.11 20.62
CA GLY A 210 -12.65 12.35 21.82
C GLY A 210 -11.16 12.35 22.16
N ARG A 211 -10.83 12.25 23.46
CA ARG A 211 -9.44 12.18 23.95
C ARG A 211 -8.84 10.77 23.88
N ASP A 212 -9.59 9.81 23.34
CA ASP A 212 -9.19 8.41 23.15
C ASP A 212 -9.68 7.90 21.77
N VAL A 213 -10.00 6.61 21.63
CA VAL A 213 -10.56 5.97 20.43
C VAL A 213 -11.98 6.47 20.11
N GLY A 214 -12.36 6.59 18.84
CA GLY A 214 -13.75 6.88 18.45
C GLY A 214 -14.70 5.74 18.85
N VAL A 215 -14.52 4.58 18.24
CA VAL A 215 -15.28 3.35 18.53
C VAL A 215 -14.32 2.23 18.91
N PHE A 216 -14.55 1.58 20.05
CA PHE A 216 -13.75 0.46 20.51
C PHE A 216 -14.62 -0.79 20.73
N THR A 217 -14.30 -1.85 19.98
CA THR A 217 -14.98 -3.15 20.06
C THR A 217 -14.02 -4.22 20.58
N PHE A 218 -14.41 -4.92 21.66
CA PHE A 218 -13.52 -5.87 22.33
C PHE A 218 -14.29 -6.97 23.08
N ASP A 219 -13.61 -7.99 23.60
CA ASP A 219 -14.20 -9.13 24.31
C ASP A 219 -15.42 -9.75 23.57
N ASN A 220 -15.20 -10.14 22.31
CA ASN A 220 -16.24 -10.65 21.40
C ASN A 220 -17.39 -9.67 21.09
N GLY A 221 -17.17 -8.37 21.29
CA GLY A 221 -18.09 -7.32 20.83
C GLY A 221 -18.34 -7.40 19.33
N MET A 222 -19.59 -7.18 18.94
CA MET A 222 -20.06 -7.18 17.57
C MET A 222 -20.46 -5.75 17.18
N GLY A 223 -21.54 -5.59 16.41
CA GLY A 223 -22.09 -4.30 16.01
C GLY A 223 -22.07 -4.10 14.50
N TYR A 224 -23.09 -3.40 14.02
CA TYR A 224 -23.23 -2.97 12.63
C TYR A 224 -23.17 -1.45 12.56
N PHE A 225 -22.10 -0.93 11.95
CA PHE A 225 -21.82 0.50 11.84
C PHE A 225 -21.98 0.92 10.39
N GLU A 226 -22.93 1.78 10.10
CA GLU A 226 -23.25 2.21 8.75
C GLU A 226 -23.30 3.73 8.61
N ALA A 227 -22.57 4.26 7.62
CA ALA A 227 -22.61 5.69 7.30
C ALA A 227 -22.31 6.62 8.48
N ASN A 228 -21.46 6.19 9.43
CA ASN A 228 -21.01 7.04 10.53
C ASN A 228 -19.80 7.86 10.10
N ASP A 229 -19.66 9.04 10.68
CA ASP A 229 -18.51 9.94 10.50
C ASP A 229 -17.67 9.95 11.79
N ILE A 230 -16.45 9.42 11.71
CA ILE A 230 -15.58 9.18 12.87
C ILE A 230 -14.26 9.94 12.69
N HIS A 231 -14.06 11.01 13.47
CA HIS A 231 -12.95 11.91 13.18
C HIS A 231 -12.37 12.72 14.34
N ASN A 232 -11.19 13.29 14.15
CA ASN A 232 -10.51 14.14 15.15
C ASN A 232 -10.36 13.50 16.54
N ASN A 233 -10.38 12.18 16.63
CA ASN A 233 -10.15 11.45 17.86
C ASN A 233 -8.64 11.33 18.12
N ARG A 234 -8.24 11.31 19.40
CA ARG A 234 -6.82 11.29 19.78
C ARG A 234 -6.14 9.96 19.46
N ILE A 235 -6.87 8.85 19.48
CA ILE A 235 -6.33 7.53 19.12
C ILE A 235 -6.97 7.12 17.78
N ALA A 236 -7.33 5.84 17.63
CA ALA A 236 -7.85 5.32 16.39
C ALA A 236 -9.29 5.79 16.19
N GLY A 237 -9.72 5.92 14.94
CA GLY A 237 -11.15 6.09 14.67
C GLY A 237 -11.92 4.85 15.12
N PHE A 238 -11.42 3.67 14.75
CA PHE A 238 -12.04 2.40 15.07
C PHE A 238 -11.01 1.39 15.58
N GLU A 239 -11.20 0.83 16.77
CA GLU A 239 -10.34 -0.19 17.35
C GLU A 239 -11.10 -1.52 17.56
N VAL A 240 -10.44 -2.64 17.25
CA VAL A 240 -10.99 -3.99 17.36
C VAL A 240 -9.98 -4.91 18.03
N LYS A 241 -10.37 -5.57 19.12
CA LYS A 241 -9.49 -6.55 19.78
C LYS A 241 -10.20 -7.73 20.45
N ALA A 242 -9.43 -8.69 20.95
CA ALA A 242 -9.92 -9.80 21.78
C ALA A 242 -11.13 -10.53 21.19
N GLY A 243 -11.00 -10.96 19.92
CA GLY A 243 -12.03 -11.73 19.22
C GLY A 243 -13.24 -10.94 18.72
N ALA A 244 -13.31 -9.62 18.98
CA ALA A 244 -14.37 -8.77 18.45
C ALA A 244 -14.42 -8.79 16.92
N ASN A 245 -15.63 -8.67 16.37
CA ASN A 245 -15.89 -8.82 14.94
C ASN A 245 -17.03 -7.91 14.44
N PRO A 246 -16.85 -6.59 14.49
CA PRO A 246 -17.84 -5.63 14.00
C PRO A 246 -17.93 -5.63 12.47
N THR A 247 -19.05 -5.17 11.95
CA THR A 247 -19.25 -4.89 10.51
C THR A 247 -19.39 -3.40 10.30
N VAL A 248 -18.44 -2.79 9.57
CA VAL A 248 -18.32 -1.34 9.36
C VAL A 248 -18.43 -1.05 7.86
N VAL A 249 -19.49 -0.32 7.49
CA VAL A 249 -19.92 -0.18 6.10
C VAL A 249 -20.19 1.28 5.75
N ARG A 250 -19.58 1.77 4.66
CA ARG A 250 -19.83 3.14 4.16
C ARG A 250 -19.58 4.26 5.17
N CYS A 251 -18.70 4.04 6.14
CA CYS A 251 -18.29 5.07 7.10
C CYS A 251 -17.15 5.94 6.55
N GLU A 252 -17.06 7.16 7.06
CA GLU A 252 -15.92 8.07 6.89
C GLU A 252 -15.06 8.01 8.16
N ILE A 253 -13.78 7.65 8.04
CA ILE A 253 -12.85 7.52 9.17
C ILE A 253 -11.60 8.36 8.90
N HIS A 254 -11.53 9.55 9.49
CA HIS A 254 -10.54 10.53 9.05
C HIS A 254 -10.03 11.49 10.11
N HIS A 255 -8.89 12.11 9.83
CA HIS A 255 -8.29 13.13 10.71
C HIS A 255 -8.04 12.64 12.15
N GLY A 256 -7.88 11.33 12.36
CA GLY A 256 -7.45 10.76 13.63
C GLY A 256 -5.97 11.04 13.89
N GLN A 257 -5.58 11.21 15.16
CA GLN A 257 -4.18 11.46 15.51
C GLN A 257 -3.31 10.20 15.49
N THR A 258 -3.91 9.00 15.38
CA THR A 258 -3.19 7.74 15.10
C THR A 258 -3.71 7.07 13.82
N GLY A 259 -3.94 5.75 13.83
CA GLY A 259 -4.43 5.01 12.66
C GLY A 259 -5.94 5.12 12.49
N GLY A 260 -6.46 5.01 11.27
CA GLY A 260 -7.92 5.06 11.05
C GLY A 260 -8.63 3.86 11.71
N ILE A 261 -8.20 2.67 11.33
CA ILE A 261 -8.67 1.39 11.88
C ILE A 261 -7.49 0.66 12.52
N TYR A 262 -7.67 0.14 13.73
CA TYR A 262 -6.67 -0.63 14.44
C TYR A 262 -7.23 -1.99 14.89
N VAL A 263 -6.70 -3.08 14.33
CA VAL A 263 -7.12 -4.46 14.64
C VAL A 263 -5.95 -5.22 15.27
N HIS A 264 -6.12 -5.66 16.53
CA HIS A 264 -5.07 -6.35 17.29
C HIS A 264 -5.63 -7.42 18.24
N GLU A 265 -4.75 -8.14 18.93
CA GLU A 265 -5.07 -9.25 19.86
C GLU A 265 -6.14 -10.23 19.33
N SER A 266 -5.88 -10.86 18.18
CA SER A 266 -6.84 -11.76 17.50
C SER A 266 -8.18 -11.11 17.14
N GLY A 267 -8.22 -9.79 16.99
CA GLY A 267 -9.35 -9.04 16.48
C GLY A 267 -9.69 -9.45 15.05
N ARG A 268 -10.98 -9.32 14.72
CA ARG A 268 -11.51 -9.55 13.37
C ARG A 268 -12.15 -8.25 12.88
N GLY A 269 -13.28 -8.35 12.20
CA GLY A 269 -14.01 -7.22 11.67
C GLY A 269 -14.08 -7.24 10.15
N GLN A 270 -15.17 -6.68 9.64
CA GLN A 270 -15.43 -6.48 8.22
C GLN A 270 -15.53 -4.99 7.94
N PHE A 271 -14.57 -4.44 7.20
CA PHE A 271 -14.53 -3.03 6.82
C PHE A 271 -14.78 -2.94 5.31
N ILE A 272 -15.99 -2.53 4.94
CA ILE A 272 -16.51 -2.61 3.58
C ILE A 272 -16.93 -1.22 3.07
N GLU A 273 -16.46 -0.82 1.89
CA GLU A 273 -16.95 0.40 1.21
C GLU A 273 -16.79 1.69 2.04
N ASN A 274 -15.80 1.74 2.94
CA ASN A 274 -15.49 2.91 3.76
C ASN A 274 -14.49 3.84 3.06
N ARG A 275 -14.45 5.09 3.50
CA ARG A 275 -13.41 6.05 3.18
C ARG A 275 -12.53 6.29 4.41
N ILE A 276 -11.23 6.06 4.25
CA ILE A 276 -10.26 6.12 5.35
C ILE A 276 -9.12 7.05 4.92
N HIS A 277 -9.05 8.25 5.49
CA HIS A 277 -8.14 9.25 4.96
C HIS A 277 -7.66 10.29 5.97
N SER A 278 -6.62 11.05 5.59
CA SER A 278 -6.08 12.16 6.40
C SER A 278 -5.68 11.79 7.84
N ASN A 279 -5.46 10.51 8.13
CA ASN A 279 -5.02 10.06 9.45
C ASN A 279 -3.52 10.29 9.62
N ASN A 280 -3.08 10.57 10.84
CA ASN A 280 -1.67 10.84 11.13
C ASN A 280 -0.80 9.59 11.03
N PHE A 281 -1.34 8.40 11.29
CA PHE A 281 -0.67 7.12 11.01
C PHE A 281 -1.36 6.38 9.87
N ALA A 282 -1.17 5.05 9.79
CA ALA A 282 -1.68 4.30 8.67
C ALA A 282 -3.22 4.30 8.63
N GLY A 283 -3.80 4.19 7.44
CA GLY A 283 -5.26 4.05 7.33
C GLY A 283 -5.77 2.83 8.08
N VAL A 284 -5.09 1.68 7.93
CA VAL A 284 -5.43 0.43 8.62
C VAL A 284 -4.19 -0.19 9.23
N TRP A 285 -4.28 -0.57 10.50
CA TRP A 285 -3.29 -1.35 11.25
C TRP A 285 -3.82 -2.74 11.58
N ILE A 286 -3.02 -3.76 11.27
CA ILE A 286 -3.35 -5.15 11.55
C ILE A 286 -2.15 -5.81 12.25
N THR A 287 -2.35 -6.28 13.48
CA THR A 287 -1.27 -6.89 14.27
C THR A 287 -1.75 -8.00 15.18
N SER A 288 -0.82 -8.68 15.84
CA SER A 288 -1.08 -9.63 16.93
C SER A 288 -2.04 -10.74 16.49
N GLN A 289 -1.71 -11.38 15.37
CA GLN A 289 -2.46 -12.48 14.75
C GLN A 289 -3.90 -12.13 14.33
N SER A 290 -4.23 -10.85 14.22
CA SER A 290 -5.54 -10.39 13.77
C SER A 290 -5.79 -10.70 12.30
N ASN A 291 -7.07 -10.89 11.95
CA ASN A 291 -7.47 -11.36 10.61
C ASN A 291 -8.76 -10.67 10.13
N PRO A 292 -8.74 -9.34 9.89
CA PRO A 292 -9.91 -8.61 9.39
C PRO A 292 -10.09 -8.78 7.87
N THR A 293 -11.28 -8.44 7.39
CA THR A 293 -11.57 -8.27 5.95
C THR A 293 -11.64 -6.78 5.63
N ILE A 294 -10.74 -6.30 4.77
CA ILE A 294 -10.69 -4.92 4.27
C ILE A 294 -11.07 -4.96 2.78
N ARG A 295 -12.31 -4.56 2.47
CA ARG A 295 -12.88 -4.74 1.13
C ARG A 295 -13.51 -3.49 0.54
N ARG A 296 -13.21 -3.17 -0.73
CA ARG A 296 -13.85 -2.05 -1.46
C ARG A 296 -13.71 -0.67 -0.79
N ASN A 297 -12.70 -0.47 0.03
CA ASN A 297 -12.48 0.82 0.69
C ASN A 297 -11.64 1.76 -0.19
N GLU A 298 -11.80 3.07 0.05
CA GLU A 298 -10.88 4.11 -0.42
C GLU A 298 -9.93 4.49 0.74
N ILE A 299 -8.64 4.25 0.59
CA ILE A 299 -7.63 4.48 1.65
C ILE A 299 -6.57 5.45 1.15
N TYR A 300 -6.62 6.70 1.58
CA TYR A 300 -5.85 7.74 0.90
C TYR A 300 -5.39 8.91 1.77
N ASN A 301 -4.36 9.62 1.28
CA ASN A 301 -3.81 10.83 1.90
C ASN A 301 -3.49 10.69 3.40
N GLY A 302 -3.11 9.48 3.86
CA GLY A 302 -2.58 9.27 5.20
C GLY A 302 -1.10 9.67 5.30
N HIS A 303 -0.66 10.06 6.50
CA HIS A 303 0.73 10.46 6.75
C HIS A 303 1.68 9.27 6.97
N GLN A 304 1.18 8.03 6.93
CA GLN A 304 1.98 6.80 6.87
C GLN A 304 1.51 5.88 5.72
N GLY A 305 1.52 4.56 5.90
CA GLY A 305 1.09 3.61 4.87
C GLY A 305 -0.44 3.54 4.76
N GLY A 306 -0.96 3.04 3.64
CA GLY A 306 -2.40 2.82 3.52
C GLY A 306 -2.87 1.70 4.46
N VAL A 307 -2.31 0.50 4.27
CA VAL A 307 -2.53 -0.68 5.11
C VAL A 307 -1.19 -1.17 5.63
N TYR A 308 -1.05 -1.30 6.94
CA TYR A 308 0.18 -1.75 7.58
C TYR A 308 -0.07 -2.96 8.47
N ILE A 309 0.56 -4.08 8.09
CA ILE A 309 0.38 -5.40 8.67
C ILE A 309 1.71 -5.85 9.30
N PHE A 310 1.69 -6.14 10.59
CA PHE A 310 2.88 -6.53 11.37
C PHE A 310 2.52 -7.52 12.49
N GLY A 311 3.50 -8.04 13.23
CA GLY A 311 3.28 -8.91 14.39
C GLY A 311 2.42 -10.14 14.10
N GLU A 312 2.79 -10.91 13.07
CA GLU A 312 2.03 -12.08 12.59
C GLU A 312 0.59 -11.76 12.15
N GLY A 313 0.32 -10.50 11.80
CA GLY A 313 -0.96 -10.06 11.26
C GLY A 313 -1.32 -10.79 9.96
N ARG A 314 -2.62 -10.99 9.75
CA ARG A 314 -3.19 -11.61 8.55
C ARG A 314 -4.24 -10.68 7.97
N GLY A 315 -5.24 -11.22 7.30
CA GLY A 315 -6.36 -10.47 6.75
C GLY A 315 -6.53 -10.68 5.25
N LEU A 316 -7.75 -10.40 4.80
CA LEU A 316 -8.10 -10.33 3.39
C LEU A 316 -8.22 -8.87 2.98
N ILE A 317 -7.31 -8.39 2.15
CA ILE A 317 -7.29 -7.03 1.61
C ILE A 317 -7.68 -7.14 0.14
N GLU A 318 -8.92 -6.79 -0.20
CA GLU A 318 -9.39 -6.95 -1.58
C GLU A 318 -10.25 -5.82 -2.16
N HIS A 319 -10.13 -5.59 -3.46
CA HIS A 319 -10.93 -4.58 -4.18
C HIS A 319 -10.80 -3.16 -3.64
N ASN A 320 -9.73 -2.82 -2.89
CA ASN A 320 -9.53 -1.49 -2.35
C ASN A 320 -8.82 -0.58 -3.35
N ASN A 321 -9.06 0.72 -3.21
CA ASN A 321 -8.32 1.77 -3.92
C ASN A 321 -7.43 2.53 -2.92
N ILE A 322 -6.12 2.36 -3.03
CA ILE A 322 -5.12 2.84 -2.05
C ILE A 322 -4.17 3.82 -2.72
N TYR A 323 -4.19 5.10 -2.31
CA TYR A 323 -3.44 6.14 -3.02
C TYR A 323 -3.05 7.37 -2.20
N GLY A 324 -2.07 8.15 -2.67
CA GLY A 324 -1.70 9.44 -2.05
C GLY A 324 -1.07 9.34 -0.65
N ASN A 325 -0.85 8.14 -0.13
CA ASN A 325 -0.26 7.92 1.20
C ASN A 325 1.24 8.26 1.20
N ALA A 326 1.73 8.76 2.34
CA ALA A 326 3.12 9.22 2.49
C ALA A 326 4.14 8.07 2.52
N LEU A 327 3.76 6.92 3.08
CA LEU A 327 4.56 5.68 3.03
C LEU A 327 3.93 4.68 2.06
N ALA A 328 4.38 3.41 2.09
CA ALA A 328 3.93 2.44 1.11
C ALA A 328 2.42 2.20 1.21
N GLY A 329 1.78 1.98 0.07
CA GLY A 329 0.33 1.71 0.01
C GLY A 329 -0.04 0.51 0.88
N ILE A 330 0.72 -0.58 0.77
CA ILE A 330 0.62 -1.74 1.67
C ILE A 330 2.01 -2.09 2.22
N GLN A 331 2.10 -2.27 3.53
CA GLN A 331 3.30 -2.71 4.24
C GLN A 331 3.03 -4.05 4.94
N ILE A 332 3.91 -5.04 4.74
CA ILE A 332 3.81 -6.38 5.32
C ILE A 332 5.13 -6.71 6.00
N ARG A 333 5.11 -6.96 7.31
CA ARG A 333 6.34 -7.26 8.05
C ARG A 333 6.18 -8.18 9.24
N THR A 334 7.30 -8.55 9.86
CA THR A 334 7.35 -9.31 11.12
C THR A 334 6.55 -10.62 11.00
N ALA A 335 6.91 -11.44 10.01
CA ALA A 335 6.27 -12.73 9.72
C ALA A 335 4.75 -12.69 9.43
N SER A 336 4.20 -11.51 9.08
CA SER A 336 2.80 -11.38 8.67
C SER A 336 2.52 -12.06 7.33
N ASP A 337 1.32 -12.61 7.17
CA ASP A 337 0.91 -13.44 6.03
C ASP A 337 -0.52 -13.12 5.56
N PRO A 338 -0.74 -11.95 4.91
CA PRO A 338 -2.05 -11.53 4.42
C PRO A 338 -2.35 -12.09 3.01
N ILE A 339 -3.62 -12.05 2.62
CA ILE A 339 -4.05 -12.21 1.22
C ILE A 339 -4.39 -10.82 0.68
N VAL A 340 -3.66 -10.38 -0.34
CA VAL A 340 -3.81 -9.08 -1.01
C VAL A 340 -4.21 -9.30 -2.46
N ARG A 341 -5.46 -8.99 -2.82
CA ARG A 341 -5.95 -9.25 -4.19
C ARG A 341 -6.89 -8.23 -4.78
N TYR A 342 -6.89 -8.05 -6.10
CA TYR A 342 -7.80 -7.13 -6.80
C TYR A 342 -7.74 -5.67 -6.32
N ASN A 343 -6.63 -5.23 -5.71
CA ASN A 343 -6.48 -3.85 -5.25
C ASN A 343 -5.82 -2.98 -6.32
N LYS A 344 -6.16 -1.69 -6.30
CA LYS A 344 -5.44 -0.63 -7.02
C LYS A 344 -4.57 0.13 -6.04
N ILE A 345 -3.25 0.16 -6.27
CA ILE A 345 -2.26 0.75 -5.36
C ILE A 345 -1.41 1.74 -6.14
N HIS A 346 -1.68 3.03 -5.97
CA HIS A 346 -1.14 4.01 -6.90
C HIS A 346 -0.89 5.40 -6.36
N HIS A 347 -0.08 6.18 -7.07
CA HIS A 347 0.16 7.60 -6.76
C HIS A 347 0.59 7.84 -5.29
N GLY A 348 1.26 6.87 -4.67
CA GLY A 348 1.86 7.00 -3.33
C GLY A 348 3.22 7.71 -3.37
N GLN A 349 3.61 8.30 -2.24
CA GLN A 349 4.91 8.98 -2.11
C GLN A 349 6.08 8.02 -1.84
N HIS A 350 5.77 6.73 -1.58
CA HIS A 350 6.74 5.65 -1.40
C HIS A 350 6.53 4.55 -2.46
N GLY A 351 6.97 3.33 -2.19
CA GLY A 351 6.66 2.14 -3.01
C GLY A 351 5.21 1.69 -2.88
N GLY A 352 4.71 0.91 -3.84
CA GLY A 352 3.32 0.44 -3.82
C GLY A 352 3.09 -0.59 -2.70
N ILE A 353 3.82 -1.71 -2.77
CA ILE A 353 3.80 -2.77 -1.76
C ILE A 353 5.21 -2.96 -1.21
N TYR A 354 5.36 -2.95 0.12
CA TYR A 354 6.63 -3.15 0.79
C TYR A 354 6.56 -4.36 1.74
N VAL A 355 7.37 -5.38 1.47
CA VAL A 355 7.44 -6.62 2.24
C VAL A 355 8.82 -6.75 2.86
N HIS A 356 8.91 -6.71 4.18
CA HIS A 356 10.18 -6.73 4.92
C HIS A 356 10.12 -7.53 6.21
N GLU A 357 11.26 -7.73 6.88
CA GLU A 357 11.36 -8.46 8.16
C GLU A 357 10.61 -9.81 8.16
N LYS A 358 11.00 -10.69 7.22
CA LYS A 358 10.41 -12.03 7.04
C LYS A 358 8.91 -12.01 6.67
N GLY A 359 8.41 -10.90 6.13
CA GLY A 359 7.04 -10.80 5.64
C GLY A 359 6.72 -11.84 4.56
N GLN A 360 5.48 -12.29 4.56
CA GLN A 360 4.92 -13.30 3.67
C GLN A 360 3.70 -12.73 2.94
N GLY A 361 2.80 -13.59 2.49
CA GLY A 361 1.53 -13.20 1.88
C GLY A 361 1.38 -13.66 0.44
N LEU A 362 0.12 -13.88 0.06
CA LEU A 362 -0.31 -14.06 -1.32
C LEU A 362 -0.74 -12.71 -1.88
N ILE A 363 -0.02 -12.21 -2.87
CA ILE A 363 -0.28 -10.95 -3.54
C ILE A 363 -0.67 -11.26 -4.98
N GLU A 364 -1.96 -11.26 -5.31
CA GLU A 364 -2.43 -11.66 -6.64
C GLU A 364 -3.45 -10.74 -7.29
N GLU A 365 -3.42 -10.63 -8.62
CA GLU A 365 -4.42 -9.86 -9.39
C GLU A 365 -4.54 -8.38 -8.96
N ASN A 366 -3.44 -7.78 -8.48
CA ASN A 366 -3.40 -6.35 -8.12
C ASN A 366 -2.86 -5.49 -9.26
N GLU A 367 -3.26 -4.22 -9.27
CA GLU A 367 -2.77 -3.19 -10.17
C GLU A 367 -1.94 -2.17 -9.37
N VAL A 368 -0.63 -2.09 -9.64
CA VAL A 368 0.33 -1.26 -8.89
C VAL A 368 1.04 -0.30 -9.84
N TYR A 369 0.80 1.01 -9.70
CA TYR A 369 1.30 1.98 -10.67
C TYR A 369 1.52 3.41 -10.15
N ALA A 370 2.32 4.21 -10.86
CA ALA A 370 2.55 5.63 -10.56
C ALA A 370 3.04 5.94 -9.13
N ASN A 371 3.59 4.95 -8.42
CA ASN A 371 4.22 5.14 -7.11
C ASN A 371 5.61 5.75 -7.27
N THR A 372 6.03 6.51 -6.26
CA THR A 372 7.26 7.32 -6.33
C THR A 372 8.53 6.48 -6.19
N LEU A 373 8.49 5.39 -5.41
CA LEU A 373 9.58 4.41 -5.33
C LEU A 373 9.21 3.12 -6.08
N ALA A 374 9.85 2.00 -5.75
CA ALA A 374 9.61 0.73 -6.39
C ALA A 374 8.13 0.30 -6.33
N GLY A 375 7.60 -0.29 -7.39
CA GLY A 375 6.23 -0.80 -7.41
C GLY A 375 6.00 -1.82 -6.29
N VAL A 376 6.86 -2.84 -6.24
CA VAL A 376 6.95 -3.78 -5.13
C VAL A 376 8.39 -3.88 -4.64
N TRP A 377 8.60 -3.80 -3.33
CA TRP A 377 9.91 -3.94 -2.70
C TRP A 377 9.87 -5.08 -1.67
N ILE A 378 10.77 -6.07 -1.84
CA ILE A 378 10.87 -7.28 -1.03
C ILE A 378 12.28 -7.34 -0.42
N THR A 379 12.36 -7.41 0.91
CA THR A 379 13.65 -7.33 1.62
C THR A 379 13.70 -8.12 2.92
N THR A 380 14.90 -8.26 3.48
CA THR A 380 15.17 -8.70 4.86
C THR A 380 14.53 -10.05 5.16
N GLY A 381 14.85 -11.04 4.31
CA GLY A 381 14.41 -12.43 4.47
C GLY A 381 12.94 -12.70 4.11
N SER A 382 12.24 -11.75 3.48
CA SER A 382 10.82 -11.90 3.10
C SER A 382 10.64 -12.85 1.91
N THR A 383 9.55 -13.63 1.91
CA THR A 383 9.26 -14.65 0.87
C THR A 383 7.81 -14.62 0.34
N PRO A 384 7.27 -13.48 -0.11
CA PRO A 384 5.90 -13.41 -0.61
C PRO A 384 5.72 -14.17 -1.94
N VAL A 385 4.46 -14.49 -2.27
CA VAL A 385 4.06 -15.03 -3.58
C VAL A 385 3.30 -13.95 -4.35
N LEU A 386 3.88 -13.47 -5.44
CA LEU A 386 3.31 -12.51 -6.35
C LEU A 386 2.81 -13.19 -7.61
N ARG A 387 1.50 -13.19 -7.85
CA ARG A 387 0.89 -13.88 -8.99
C ARG A 387 -0.09 -13.03 -9.79
N ARG A 388 0.01 -13.00 -11.13
CA ARG A 388 -0.99 -12.33 -11.99
C ARG A 388 -1.22 -10.83 -11.67
N ASN A 389 -0.21 -10.14 -11.16
CA ASN A 389 -0.29 -8.70 -10.92
C ASN A 389 0.12 -7.92 -12.17
N ARG A 390 -0.43 -6.70 -12.30
CA ARG A 390 0.01 -5.68 -13.26
C ARG A 390 0.80 -4.61 -12.50
N ILE A 391 2.11 -4.54 -12.72
CA ILE A 391 3.01 -3.61 -12.03
C ILE A 391 3.64 -2.71 -13.07
N HIS A 392 3.20 -1.46 -13.18
CA HIS A 392 3.57 -0.63 -14.31
C HIS A 392 3.69 0.86 -14.04
N SER A 393 4.27 1.59 -14.98
CA SER A 393 4.27 3.07 -14.95
C SER A 393 4.82 3.64 -13.63
N GLY A 394 5.78 2.95 -13.01
CA GLY A 394 6.43 3.38 -11.78
C GLY A 394 7.55 4.37 -12.08
N LYS A 395 7.80 5.30 -11.14
CA LYS A 395 8.91 6.27 -11.25
C LYS A 395 10.27 5.65 -10.91
N GLN A 396 10.30 4.40 -10.45
CA GLN A 396 11.52 3.65 -10.20
C GLN A 396 11.44 2.22 -10.76
N VAL A 397 11.96 1.22 -10.04
CA VAL A 397 11.99 -0.20 -10.40
C VAL A 397 10.58 -0.79 -10.25
N GLY A 398 10.22 -1.74 -11.12
CA GLY A 398 8.94 -2.45 -10.98
C GLY A 398 8.89 -3.34 -9.73
N VAL A 399 9.74 -4.37 -9.69
CA VAL A 399 9.88 -5.28 -8.55
C VAL A 399 11.33 -5.33 -8.09
N TYR A 400 11.56 -5.09 -6.81
CA TYR A 400 12.89 -4.98 -6.24
C TYR A 400 13.13 -5.99 -5.11
N PHE A 401 14.03 -6.93 -5.34
CA PHE A 401 14.53 -7.87 -4.34
C PHE A 401 15.88 -7.39 -3.78
N TYR A 402 15.91 -7.11 -2.49
CA TYR A 402 17.04 -6.53 -1.77
C TYR A 402 17.33 -7.28 -0.47
N ASP A 403 18.58 -7.28 0.01
CA ASP A 403 18.97 -7.79 1.34
C ASP A 403 18.32 -9.12 1.72
N ASN A 404 18.70 -10.19 1.01
CA ASN A 404 18.10 -11.53 1.17
C ASN A 404 16.58 -11.54 0.93
N GLY A 405 16.11 -10.75 -0.04
CA GLY A 405 14.74 -10.80 -0.53
C GLY A 405 14.53 -12.06 -1.38
N HIS A 406 13.49 -12.81 -1.08
CA HIS A 406 13.15 -14.07 -1.75
C HIS A 406 11.67 -14.06 -2.15
N GLY A 407 11.15 -15.23 -2.54
CA GLY A 407 9.75 -15.39 -2.91
C GLY A 407 9.58 -15.80 -4.36
N ARG A 408 8.32 -15.80 -4.80
CA ARG A 408 7.91 -16.25 -6.14
C ARG A 408 7.24 -15.10 -6.87
N LEU A 409 7.70 -14.82 -8.08
CA LEU A 409 7.10 -13.85 -8.99
C LEU A 409 6.62 -14.63 -10.21
N GLU A 410 5.31 -14.87 -10.31
CA GLU A 410 4.72 -15.77 -11.30
C GLU A 410 3.61 -15.12 -12.14
N GLU A 411 3.67 -15.25 -13.46
CA GLU A 411 2.57 -14.83 -14.34
C GLU A 411 2.18 -13.35 -14.22
N ASN A 412 3.14 -12.47 -13.88
CA ASN A 412 2.92 -11.03 -13.76
C ASN A 412 3.27 -10.29 -15.06
N ASP A 413 2.58 -9.18 -15.27
CA ASP A 413 2.89 -8.19 -16.31
C ASP A 413 3.62 -7.00 -15.66
N ILE A 414 4.89 -6.79 -16.00
CA ILE A 414 5.75 -5.75 -15.39
C ILE A 414 6.28 -4.83 -16.48
N PHE A 415 5.84 -3.56 -16.51
CA PHE A 415 6.14 -2.73 -17.68
C PHE A 415 6.22 -1.22 -17.49
N ASN A 416 6.88 -0.54 -18.42
CA ASN A 416 6.96 0.93 -18.51
C ASN A 416 7.47 1.59 -17.21
N HIS A 417 8.53 1.05 -16.64
CA HIS A 417 9.20 1.60 -15.45
C HIS A 417 10.35 2.52 -15.85
N LEU A 418 10.59 3.59 -15.09
CA LEU A 418 11.71 4.50 -15.36
C LEU A 418 13.08 3.85 -15.14
N TYR A 419 13.15 2.76 -14.37
CA TYR A 419 14.35 1.93 -14.25
C TYR A 419 14.12 0.54 -14.84
N SER A 420 14.72 -0.50 -14.24
CA SER A 420 14.52 -1.87 -14.69
C SER A 420 13.15 -2.39 -14.26
N GLY A 421 12.59 -3.32 -15.01
CA GLY A 421 11.36 -4.02 -14.60
C GLY A 421 11.57 -4.79 -13.30
N VAL A 422 12.67 -5.56 -13.20
CA VAL A 422 13.03 -6.31 -11.99
C VAL A 422 14.50 -6.06 -11.61
N GLN A 423 14.76 -5.91 -10.31
CA GLN A 423 16.12 -5.86 -9.75
C GLN A 423 16.33 -6.90 -8.66
N ILE A 424 17.51 -7.54 -8.66
CA ILE A 424 17.91 -8.57 -7.69
C ILE A 424 19.33 -8.28 -7.21
N ARG A 425 19.52 -8.07 -5.90
CA ARG A 425 20.88 -7.90 -5.33
C ARG A 425 21.03 -8.33 -3.88
N THR A 426 22.27 -8.36 -3.40
CA THR A 426 22.62 -8.58 -1.98
C THR A 426 22.09 -9.91 -1.45
N GLY A 427 22.51 -11.02 -2.07
CA GLY A 427 22.11 -12.37 -1.65
C GLY A 427 20.66 -12.76 -1.98
N SER A 428 19.86 -11.82 -2.51
CA SER A 428 18.48 -12.10 -2.93
C SER A 428 18.42 -13.20 -3.98
N ASN A 429 17.49 -14.14 -3.80
CA ASN A 429 17.36 -15.34 -4.64
C ASN A 429 15.88 -15.68 -4.89
N PRO A 430 15.18 -14.90 -5.73
CA PRO A 430 13.78 -15.15 -6.05
C PRO A 430 13.61 -16.19 -7.18
N VAL A 431 12.43 -16.80 -7.25
CA VAL A 431 11.98 -17.57 -8.43
C VAL A 431 11.07 -16.68 -9.26
N ILE A 432 11.50 -16.36 -10.48
CA ILE A 432 10.79 -15.49 -11.43
C ILE A 432 10.36 -16.35 -12.61
N ARG A 433 9.06 -16.63 -12.72
CA ARG A 433 8.54 -17.61 -13.67
C ARG A 433 7.34 -17.13 -14.48
N ARG A 434 7.35 -17.36 -15.80
CA ARG A 434 6.21 -17.06 -16.70
C ARG A 434 5.75 -15.59 -16.67
N ASN A 435 6.63 -14.65 -16.39
CA ASN A 435 6.30 -13.21 -16.40
C ASN A 435 6.56 -12.59 -17.77
N LYS A 436 5.88 -11.47 -18.04
CA LYS A 436 6.16 -10.58 -19.16
C LYS A 436 6.78 -9.29 -18.62
N ILE A 437 7.97 -8.93 -19.13
CA ILE A 437 8.76 -7.79 -18.64
C ILE A 437 9.20 -6.91 -19.82
N TRP A 438 8.67 -5.69 -19.93
CA TRP A 438 8.95 -4.82 -21.09
C TRP A 438 8.92 -3.32 -20.80
N GLY A 439 9.45 -2.50 -21.72
CA GLY A 439 9.39 -1.04 -21.62
C GLY A 439 10.21 -0.43 -20.49
N GLY A 440 11.10 -1.19 -19.85
CA GLY A 440 12.02 -0.70 -18.81
C GLY A 440 13.12 0.17 -19.42
N GLN A 441 13.33 1.37 -18.87
CA GLN A 441 14.34 2.30 -19.41
C GLN A 441 15.77 1.90 -19.03
N ASN A 442 15.98 1.21 -17.89
CA ASN A 442 17.28 0.65 -17.48
C ASN A 442 17.34 -0.88 -17.65
N GLY A 443 16.65 -1.42 -18.66
CA GLY A 443 16.64 -2.85 -18.99
C GLY A 443 15.46 -3.63 -18.41
N GLY A 444 15.33 -4.89 -18.80
CA GLY A 444 14.25 -5.76 -18.32
C GLY A 444 14.49 -6.25 -16.89
N VAL A 445 15.57 -7.02 -16.72
CA VAL A 445 16.00 -7.56 -15.42
C VAL A 445 17.46 -7.23 -15.15
N LEU A 446 17.74 -6.70 -13.96
CA LEU A 446 19.09 -6.39 -13.51
C LEU A 446 19.46 -7.20 -12.24
N VAL A 447 20.47 -8.05 -12.37
CA VAL A 447 21.04 -8.85 -11.28
C VAL A 447 22.44 -8.33 -10.97
N TYR A 448 22.67 -7.86 -9.75
CA TYR A 448 23.92 -7.22 -9.37
C TYR A 448 24.29 -7.40 -7.90
N ASN A 449 25.54 -7.08 -7.54
CA ASN A 449 26.08 -7.14 -6.18
C ASN A 449 25.78 -8.47 -5.47
N GLY A 450 26.22 -9.58 -6.07
CA GLY A 450 25.98 -10.93 -5.53
C GLY A 450 24.51 -11.36 -5.56
N GLY A 451 23.71 -10.80 -6.48
CA GLY A 451 22.34 -11.24 -6.73
C GLY A 451 22.33 -12.63 -7.35
N LEU A 452 21.29 -13.41 -7.02
CA LEU A 452 21.05 -14.74 -7.55
C LEU A 452 19.73 -14.74 -8.32
N GLY A 453 18.93 -15.80 -8.17
CA GLY A 453 17.61 -15.93 -8.75
C GLY A 453 17.54 -16.96 -9.88
N MET A 454 16.34 -17.54 -10.02
CA MET A 454 15.97 -18.41 -11.13
C MET A 454 14.95 -17.69 -12.01
N LEU A 455 15.33 -17.36 -13.23
CA LEU A 455 14.44 -16.81 -14.26
C LEU A 455 14.05 -17.95 -15.19
N GLU A 456 12.81 -18.42 -15.11
CA GLU A 456 12.31 -19.53 -15.92
C GLU A 456 11.09 -19.14 -16.77
N GLN A 457 11.10 -19.47 -18.07
CA GLN A 457 9.92 -19.30 -18.94
C GLN A 457 9.39 -17.86 -19.02
N ASN A 458 10.21 -16.83 -18.82
CA ASN A 458 9.80 -15.43 -18.92
C ASN A 458 9.92 -14.91 -20.36
N GLU A 459 9.12 -13.90 -20.68
CA GLU A 459 9.24 -13.10 -21.89
C GLU A 459 9.75 -11.70 -21.51
N ILE A 460 10.92 -11.34 -22.01
CA ILE A 460 11.60 -10.07 -21.71
C ILE A 460 11.88 -9.35 -23.02
N PHE A 461 11.19 -8.23 -23.28
CA PHE A 461 11.21 -7.62 -24.61
C PHE A 461 11.04 -6.10 -24.60
N ASP A 462 11.34 -5.42 -25.71
CA ASP A 462 11.14 -3.97 -25.90
C ASP A 462 11.65 -3.11 -24.73
N ASN A 463 12.84 -3.47 -24.21
CA ASN A 463 13.52 -2.68 -23.17
C ASN A 463 14.52 -1.73 -23.83
N ALA A 464 14.70 -0.54 -23.26
CA ALA A 464 15.58 0.49 -23.82
C ALA A 464 17.06 0.14 -23.65
N MET A 465 17.41 -0.58 -22.58
CA MET A 465 18.70 -1.23 -22.39
C MET A 465 18.51 -2.76 -22.46
N ALA A 466 19.53 -3.51 -22.05
CA ALA A 466 19.51 -4.95 -22.24
C ALA A 466 18.30 -5.64 -21.61
N GLY A 467 17.89 -6.76 -22.22
CA GLY A 467 16.84 -7.59 -21.67
C GLY A 467 17.23 -8.08 -20.27
N VAL A 468 18.42 -8.66 -20.13
CA VAL A 468 18.98 -9.05 -18.82
C VAL A 468 20.40 -8.55 -18.62
N TRP A 469 20.66 -7.90 -17.50
CA TRP A 469 21.99 -7.53 -17.03
C TRP A 469 22.43 -8.36 -15.84
N ILE A 470 23.63 -8.92 -15.90
CA ILE A 470 24.27 -9.66 -14.82
C ILE A 470 25.62 -9.01 -14.53
N LYS A 471 25.81 -8.47 -13.32
CA LYS A 471 27.08 -7.81 -12.96
C LYS A 471 27.51 -8.00 -11.52
N THR A 472 28.75 -7.63 -11.21
CA THR A 472 29.30 -7.59 -9.84
C THR A 472 29.13 -8.93 -9.13
N ASP A 473 29.80 -9.96 -9.66
CA ASP A 473 29.86 -11.32 -9.12
C ASP A 473 28.50 -12.04 -8.95
N SER A 474 27.45 -11.52 -9.58
CA SER A 474 26.11 -12.13 -9.55
C SER A 474 26.06 -13.42 -10.35
N ASN A 475 25.22 -14.37 -9.91
CA ASN A 475 25.16 -15.71 -10.48
C ASN A 475 23.72 -16.25 -10.61
N PRO A 476 22.87 -15.63 -11.44
CA PRO A 476 21.51 -16.12 -11.67
C PRO A 476 21.49 -17.32 -12.63
N THR A 477 20.40 -18.07 -12.61
CA THR A 477 20.09 -19.08 -13.64
C THR A 477 18.95 -18.59 -14.53
N LEU A 478 19.18 -18.55 -15.83
CA LEU A 478 18.20 -18.21 -16.86
C LEU A 478 17.86 -19.48 -17.63
N ARG A 479 16.61 -19.95 -17.55
CA ARG A 479 16.15 -21.16 -18.22
C ARG A 479 14.91 -20.92 -19.08
N ARG A 480 14.95 -21.34 -20.36
CA ARG A 480 13.76 -21.31 -21.25
C ARG A 480 13.10 -19.93 -21.37
N ASN A 481 13.85 -18.86 -21.23
CA ASN A 481 13.33 -17.50 -21.41
C ASN A 481 13.36 -17.11 -22.90
N LYS A 482 12.46 -16.19 -23.28
CA LYS A 482 12.50 -15.48 -24.56
C LYS A 482 12.95 -14.05 -24.29
N ILE A 483 14.07 -13.64 -24.90
CA ILE A 483 14.67 -12.31 -24.70
C ILE A 483 14.85 -11.64 -26.05
N TYR A 484 14.01 -10.66 -26.37
CA TYR A 484 13.87 -10.24 -27.76
C TYR A 484 13.44 -8.80 -27.98
N ASP A 485 13.63 -8.29 -29.20
CA ASP A 485 13.22 -6.94 -29.62
C ASP A 485 13.69 -5.82 -28.66
N GLY A 486 14.82 -6.01 -27.97
CA GLY A 486 15.46 -4.99 -27.12
C GLY A 486 16.32 -4.01 -27.93
N ARG A 487 16.45 -2.77 -27.44
CA ARG A 487 17.23 -1.71 -28.09
C ARG A 487 18.74 -1.76 -27.80
N ASP A 488 19.16 -2.69 -26.96
CA ASP A 488 20.55 -2.97 -26.60
C ASP A 488 20.81 -4.49 -26.71
N GLY A 489 21.76 -5.05 -25.97
CA GLY A 489 22.05 -6.48 -25.98
C GLY A 489 20.92 -7.33 -25.38
N GLY A 490 20.77 -8.57 -25.83
CA GLY A 490 19.76 -9.47 -25.24
C GLY A 490 20.10 -9.77 -23.77
N VAL A 491 21.28 -10.35 -23.55
CA VAL A 491 21.86 -10.55 -22.22
C VAL A 491 23.25 -9.94 -22.16
N CYS A 492 23.51 -9.08 -21.18
CA CYS A 492 24.86 -8.55 -20.96
C CYS A 492 25.40 -8.95 -19.59
N ILE A 493 26.66 -9.39 -19.58
CA ILE A 493 27.33 -9.99 -18.43
C ILE A 493 28.66 -9.28 -18.24
N PHE A 494 28.81 -8.59 -17.11
CA PHE A 494 29.93 -7.69 -16.83
C PHE A 494 30.48 -7.86 -15.41
N ASN A 495 31.66 -7.30 -15.14
CA ASN A 495 32.26 -7.11 -13.82
C ASN A 495 32.23 -8.38 -12.95
N GLY A 496 32.87 -9.46 -13.44
CA GLY A 496 32.88 -10.75 -12.74
C GLY A 496 31.53 -11.48 -12.72
N GLY A 497 30.52 -10.95 -13.40
CA GLY A 497 29.21 -11.57 -13.57
C GLY A 497 29.34 -13.01 -14.09
N LYS A 498 28.56 -13.89 -13.48
CA LYS A 498 28.49 -15.32 -13.76
C LYS A 498 27.11 -15.63 -14.31
N GLY A 499 26.65 -16.86 -14.10
CA GLY A 499 25.31 -17.29 -14.44
C GLY A 499 25.29 -18.45 -15.40
N VAL A 500 24.17 -19.15 -15.39
CA VAL A 500 23.89 -20.28 -16.29
C VAL A 500 22.71 -19.89 -17.18
N LEU A 501 22.96 -19.79 -18.47
CA LEU A 501 21.94 -19.58 -19.50
C LEU A 501 21.67 -20.92 -20.17
N GLU A 502 20.50 -21.50 -19.92
CA GLU A 502 20.10 -22.78 -20.47
C GLU A 502 18.80 -22.71 -21.29
N GLU A 503 18.81 -23.28 -22.50
CA GLU A 503 17.59 -23.45 -23.32
C GLU A 503 16.85 -22.12 -23.60
N ASN A 504 17.54 -20.97 -23.61
CA ASN A 504 16.92 -19.67 -23.88
C ASN A 504 16.89 -19.35 -25.37
N ASP A 505 15.88 -18.59 -25.77
CA ASP A 505 15.76 -17.97 -27.09
C ASP A 505 16.09 -16.48 -26.96
N ILE A 506 17.15 -16.04 -27.65
CA ILE A 506 17.62 -14.65 -27.61
C ILE A 506 17.68 -14.13 -29.04
N PHE A 507 16.80 -13.21 -29.41
CA PHE A 507 16.63 -12.86 -30.83
C PHE A 507 16.18 -11.43 -31.10
N ARG A 508 16.49 -10.92 -32.30
CA ARG A 508 16.07 -9.58 -32.76
C ARG A 508 16.42 -8.42 -31.82
N ASN A 509 17.48 -8.57 -31.03
CA ASN A 509 18.02 -7.48 -30.24
C ASN A 509 18.91 -6.58 -31.12
N ALA A 510 18.94 -5.28 -30.81
CA ALA A 510 19.65 -4.30 -31.62
C ALA A 510 21.18 -4.42 -31.51
N GLN A 511 21.69 -4.85 -30.36
CA GLN A 511 23.10 -5.17 -30.15
C GLN A 511 23.30 -6.69 -30.04
N ALA A 512 24.46 -7.11 -29.51
CA ALA A 512 24.80 -8.51 -29.41
C ALA A 512 23.73 -9.31 -28.67
N GLY A 513 23.40 -10.51 -29.16
CA GLY A 513 22.47 -11.40 -28.49
C GLY A 513 22.92 -11.67 -27.05
N VAL A 514 24.18 -12.10 -26.88
CA VAL A 514 24.85 -12.18 -25.58
C VAL A 514 26.18 -11.43 -25.63
N LEU A 515 26.35 -10.46 -24.72
CA LEU A 515 27.58 -9.71 -24.53
C LEU A 515 28.24 -10.09 -23.20
N ILE A 516 29.50 -10.51 -23.24
CA ILE A 516 30.28 -10.95 -22.08
C ILE A 516 31.56 -10.13 -22.00
N SER A 517 31.80 -9.46 -20.88
CA SER A 517 32.93 -8.53 -20.75
C SER A 517 33.43 -8.45 -19.31
N THR A 518 34.60 -7.86 -19.12
CA THR A 518 35.13 -7.43 -17.81
C THR A 518 35.25 -8.60 -16.83
N GLN A 519 36.08 -9.57 -17.19
CA GLN A 519 36.42 -10.75 -16.38
C GLN A 519 35.22 -11.66 -16.02
N SER A 520 34.09 -11.52 -16.74
CA SER A 520 32.95 -12.42 -16.61
C SER A 520 33.23 -13.81 -17.17
N HIS A 521 32.54 -14.82 -16.62
CA HIS A 521 32.74 -16.22 -16.98
C HIS A 521 31.46 -17.07 -16.84
N PRO A 522 30.42 -16.80 -17.65
CA PRO A 522 29.15 -17.52 -17.61
C PRO A 522 29.21 -18.87 -18.35
N VAL A 523 28.17 -19.69 -18.14
CA VAL A 523 27.93 -20.92 -18.89
C VAL A 523 26.68 -20.76 -19.75
N LEU A 524 26.83 -20.96 -21.06
CA LEU A 524 25.75 -20.95 -22.04
C LEU A 524 25.55 -22.37 -22.56
N ARG A 525 24.38 -22.97 -22.31
CA ARG A 525 24.06 -24.33 -22.74
C ARG A 525 22.75 -24.38 -23.54
N ARG A 526 22.79 -24.96 -24.74
CA ARG A 526 21.58 -25.24 -25.56
C ARG A 526 20.72 -24.00 -25.85
N ASN A 527 21.30 -22.80 -25.90
CA ASN A 527 20.57 -21.59 -26.26
C ASN A 527 20.45 -21.45 -27.78
N ARG A 528 19.41 -20.76 -28.24
CA ARG A 528 19.25 -20.30 -29.63
C ARG A 528 19.42 -18.79 -29.66
N ILE A 529 20.41 -18.31 -30.41
CA ILE A 529 20.76 -16.89 -30.50
C ILE A 529 20.73 -16.47 -31.96
N PHE A 530 19.72 -15.71 -32.37
CA PHE A 530 19.41 -15.55 -33.78
C PHE A 530 18.70 -14.25 -34.17
N ASP A 531 18.68 -13.94 -35.46
CA ASP A 531 18.02 -12.76 -36.03
C ASP A 531 18.43 -11.42 -35.39
N GLY A 532 19.58 -11.35 -34.73
CA GLY A 532 20.08 -10.14 -34.07
C GLY A 532 20.65 -9.14 -35.09
N LEU A 533 20.55 -7.85 -34.78
CA LEU A 533 21.08 -6.77 -35.62
C LEU A 533 22.60 -6.56 -35.46
N ALA A 534 23.25 -7.31 -34.58
CA ALA A 534 24.69 -7.30 -34.36
C ALA A 534 25.27 -8.73 -34.34
N ALA A 535 26.23 -9.01 -33.44
CA ALA A 535 26.79 -10.34 -33.25
C ALA A 535 25.84 -11.27 -32.47
N GLY A 536 25.96 -12.57 -32.65
CA GLY A 536 25.22 -13.52 -31.83
C GLY A 536 25.74 -13.53 -30.39
N VAL A 537 26.99 -13.95 -30.21
CA VAL A 537 27.72 -13.89 -28.93
C VAL A 537 28.99 -13.09 -29.12
N GLU A 538 29.25 -12.18 -28.20
CA GLU A 538 30.42 -11.31 -28.18
C GLU A 538 31.13 -11.40 -26.82
N ILE A 539 32.45 -11.63 -26.84
CA ILE A 539 33.26 -11.79 -25.62
C ILE A 539 34.49 -10.87 -25.68
N THR A 540 34.64 -9.99 -24.69
CA THR A 540 35.69 -8.94 -24.66
C THR A 540 36.31 -8.76 -23.28
N ASN A 541 37.28 -7.83 -23.16
CA ASN A 541 37.78 -7.32 -21.88
C ASN A 541 38.17 -8.42 -20.87
N ASN A 542 39.02 -9.35 -21.30
CA ASN A 542 39.52 -10.47 -20.50
C ASN A 542 38.42 -11.38 -19.91
N ALA A 543 37.21 -11.35 -20.46
CA ALA A 543 36.18 -12.33 -20.13
C ALA A 543 36.46 -13.67 -20.81
N THR A 544 35.83 -14.72 -20.29
CA THR A 544 35.76 -16.04 -20.91
C THR A 544 34.32 -16.56 -20.81
N ALA A 545 34.02 -17.72 -21.38
CA ALA A 545 32.73 -18.36 -21.24
C ALA A 545 32.83 -19.84 -21.60
N THR A 546 31.92 -20.65 -21.07
CA THR A 546 31.71 -22.03 -21.52
C THR A 546 30.45 -22.08 -22.38
N LEU A 547 30.61 -22.36 -23.67
CA LEU A 547 29.51 -22.49 -24.63
C LEU A 547 29.37 -23.97 -24.99
N GLU A 548 28.23 -24.58 -24.66
CA GLU A 548 27.92 -25.97 -25.00
C GLU A 548 26.61 -26.11 -25.78
N PHE A 549 26.67 -26.75 -26.94
CA PHE A 549 25.50 -27.13 -27.75
C PHE A 549 24.56 -25.97 -28.10
N ASN A 550 25.07 -24.73 -28.17
CA ASN A 550 24.29 -23.57 -28.57
C ASN A 550 24.12 -23.52 -30.09
N GLN A 551 23.04 -22.90 -30.55
CA GLN A 551 22.78 -22.61 -31.96
C GLN A 551 22.82 -21.10 -32.16
N ILE A 552 23.75 -20.61 -32.99
CA ILE A 552 23.96 -19.18 -33.23
C ILE A 552 23.91 -18.89 -34.73
N PHE A 553 22.83 -18.26 -35.20
CA PHE A 553 22.55 -18.18 -36.63
C PHE A 553 21.81 -16.92 -37.05
N ASN A 554 21.89 -16.56 -38.34
CA ASN A 554 21.16 -15.44 -38.94
C ASN A 554 21.34 -14.07 -38.24
N ASN A 555 22.49 -13.84 -37.60
CA ASN A 555 22.83 -12.53 -37.03
C ASN A 555 23.52 -11.65 -38.09
N ARG A 556 23.37 -10.32 -37.99
CA ARG A 556 23.95 -9.36 -38.96
C ARG A 556 25.49 -9.43 -39.04
N PHE A 557 26.14 -9.60 -37.89
CA PHE A 557 27.60 -9.74 -37.81
C PHE A 557 28.00 -11.21 -37.64
N GLY A 558 29.17 -11.48 -37.03
CA GLY A 558 29.59 -12.83 -36.73
C GLY A 558 28.68 -13.50 -35.70
N GLY A 559 28.52 -14.82 -35.81
CA GLY A 559 27.81 -15.59 -34.80
C GLY A 559 28.56 -15.61 -33.46
N LEU A 560 29.87 -15.87 -33.48
CA LEU A 560 30.74 -15.77 -32.31
C LEU A 560 31.89 -14.81 -32.59
N CYS A 561 31.95 -13.76 -31.80
CA CYS A 561 32.87 -12.65 -31.92
C CYS A 561 33.78 -12.66 -30.66
N LEU A 562 35.10 -12.85 -30.82
CA LEU A 562 36.08 -12.88 -29.72
C LEU A 562 37.14 -11.78 -29.82
N ALA A 563 37.32 -10.98 -28.76
CA ALA A 563 38.39 -9.99 -28.70
C ALA A 563 39.78 -10.64 -28.54
N SER A 564 40.85 -9.88 -28.78
CA SER A 564 42.22 -10.35 -28.57
C SER A 564 42.44 -10.87 -27.15
N GLY A 565 43.03 -12.07 -27.04
CA GLY A 565 43.32 -12.72 -25.77
C GLY A 565 42.15 -13.50 -25.16
N VAL A 566 40.96 -13.45 -25.76
CA VAL A 566 39.78 -14.19 -25.30
C VAL A 566 39.79 -15.63 -25.82
N GLN A 567 39.66 -16.59 -24.92
CA GLN A 567 39.62 -18.03 -25.22
C GLN A 567 38.45 -18.70 -24.47
N PRO A 568 37.27 -18.85 -25.10
CA PRO A 568 36.15 -19.55 -24.50
C PRO A 568 36.29 -21.07 -24.64
N ILE A 569 35.62 -21.81 -23.77
CA ILE A 569 35.49 -23.27 -23.88
C ILE A 569 34.30 -23.56 -24.81
N LEU A 570 34.55 -24.24 -25.93
CA LEU A 570 33.53 -24.55 -26.93
C LEU A 570 33.30 -26.07 -27.02
N LYS A 571 32.04 -26.50 -26.97
CA LYS A 571 31.67 -27.92 -27.13
C LYS A 571 30.37 -28.06 -27.91
N GLY A 572 30.44 -28.64 -29.11
CA GLY A 572 29.25 -29.01 -29.89
C GLY A 572 28.33 -27.85 -30.30
N ASN A 573 28.81 -26.60 -30.30
CA ASN A 573 28.05 -25.45 -30.76
C ASN A 573 27.87 -25.48 -32.29
N LYS A 574 26.73 -25.01 -32.78
CA LYS A 574 26.43 -24.85 -34.21
C LYS A 574 26.33 -23.36 -34.53
N ILE A 575 27.28 -22.86 -35.34
CA ILE A 575 27.32 -21.47 -35.79
C ILE A 575 27.22 -21.47 -37.31
N TYR A 576 26.14 -20.91 -37.86
CA TYR A 576 25.81 -21.05 -39.29
C TYR A 576 24.94 -19.88 -39.78
N ASP A 577 24.88 -19.64 -41.09
CA ASP A 577 24.00 -18.64 -41.75
C ASP A 577 24.07 -17.20 -41.21
N ASN A 578 25.12 -16.82 -40.48
CA ASN A 578 25.31 -15.44 -40.05
C ASN A 578 25.77 -14.58 -41.24
N HIS A 579 25.34 -13.32 -41.30
CA HIS A 579 25.56 -12.48 -42.46
C HIS A 579 27.00 -11.99 -42.61
N ASN A 580 27.81 -12.04 -41.54
CA ASN A 580 29.21 -11.65 -41.51
C ASN A 580 29.46 -10.28 -42.16
N ALA A 581 28.61 -9.29 -41.88
CA ALA A 581 28.66 -8.00 -42.57
C ALA A 581 30.00 -7.27 -42.40
N VAL A 582 30.70 -7.47 -41.27
CA VAL A 582 32.05 -6.94 -41.03
C VAL A 582 33.05 -7.52 -42.01
N GLU A 583 33.10 -8.84 -42.15
CA GLU A 583 34.00 -9.54 -43.08
C GLU A 583 33.72 -9.14 -44.53
N LYS A 584 32.44 -9.03 -44.91
CA LYS A 584 32.04 -8.55 -46.24
C LYS A 584 32.49 -7.10 -46.50
N ALA A 585 32.39 -6.22 -45.51
CA ALA A 585 32.87 -4.84 -45.62
C ALA A 585 34.40 -4.76 -45.73
N VAL A 586 35.12 -5.59 -44.96
CA VAL A 586 36.58 -5.72 -45.08
C VAL A 586 36.96 -6.16 -46.49
N ASN A 587 36.36 -7.24 -47.00
CA ASN A 587 36.65 -7.81 -48.32
C ASN A 587 36.27 -6.89 -49.49
N SER A 588 35.29 -6.00 -49.30
CA SER A 588 34.86 -5.02 -50.30
C SER A 588 35.59 -3.67 -50.21
N GLY A 589 36.59 -3.54 -49.32
CA GLY A 589 37.37 -2.31 -49.18
C GLY A 589 36.62 -1.13 -48.55
N GLN A 590 35.49 -1.38 -47.88
CA GLN A 590 34.67 -0.32 -47.27
C GLN A 590 35.20 0.09 -45.89
N CYS A 591 35.07 1.38 -45.54
CA CYS A 591 35.32 1.82 -44.17
C CYS A 591 34.31 1.18 -43.20
N LEU A 592 34.78 0.61 -42.09
CA LEU A 592 33.91 -0.06 -41.14
C LEU A 592 32.98 0.90 -40.38
N TYR A 593 33.25 2.21 -40.41
CA TYR A 593 32.31 3.22 -39.92
C TYR A 593 30.94 3.18 -40.65
N LYS A 594 30.93 2.79 -41.93
CA LYS A 594 29.69 2.67 -42.72
C LYS A 594 28.75 1.57 -42.24
N ILE A 595 29.30 0.49 -41.71
CA ILE A 595 28.51 -0.65 -41.24
C ILE A 595 28.17 -0.53 -39.75
N SER A 596 29.05 0.09 -38.96
CA SER A 596 28.85 0.34 -37.53
C SER A 596 27.84 1.47 -37.33
N SER A 597 27.86 2.49 -38.20
CA SER A 597 27.28 3.81 -37.96
C SER A 597 27.72 4.37 -36.59
N TYR A 598 26.91 5.25 -35.99
CA TYR A 598 27.05 5.72 -34.62
C TYR A 598 26.32 4.83 -33.59
N THR A 599 25.60 3.78 -34.02
CA THR A 599 24.72 3.00 -33.14
C THR A 599 25.22 1.60 -32.79
N SER A 600 26.28 1.09 -33.42
CA SER A 600 26.81 -0.25 -33.13
C SER A 600 28.33 -0.28 -33.13
N PHE A 601 28.93 -1.14 -32.32
CA PHE A 601 30.38 -1.31 -32.20
C PHE A 601 30.79 -2.70 -32.69
N PRO A 602 30.86 -2.92 -34.02
CA PRO A 602 31.30 -4.20 -34.56
C PRO A 602 32.75 -4.46 -34.14
N MET A 603 33.05 -5.73 -33.85
CA MET A 603 34.40 -6.12 -33.50
C MET A 603 35.26 -6.36 -34.74
N HIS A 604 36.45 -5.74 -34.77
CA HIS A 604 37.40 -5.84 -35.87
C HIS A 604 38.82 -5.45 -35.44
N ASP A 605 39.77 -5.49 -36.39
CA ASP A 605 41.17 -5.14 -36.12
C ASP A 605 41.38 -3.63 -35.96
N PHE A 606 41.95 -3.26 -34.81
CA PHE A 606 42.34 -1.92 -34.39
C PHE A 606 43.78 -1.62 -34.79
N TYR A 607 43.96 -0.57 -35.59
CA TYR A 607 45.25 0.02 -35.87
C TYR A 607 45.35 1.46 -35.38
N ARG A 608 46.55 1.87 -34.95
CA ARG A 608 46.94 3.27 -34.75
C ARG A 608 47.90 3.73 -35.85
N CYS A 609 47.89 5.01 -36.18
CA CYS A 609 48.78 5.62 -37.16
C CYS A 609 49.68 6.67 -36.49
N ARG A 610 50.97 6.32 -36.32
CA ARG A 610 51.97 7.16 -35.66
C ARG A 610 52.29 8.40 -36.49
N THR A 611 52.31 8.27 -37.82
CA THR A 611 52.50 9.40 -38.74
C THR A 611 51.41 10.48 -38.60
N CYS A 612 50.17 10.08 -38.31
CA CYS A 612 49.05 11.00 -38.10
C CYS A 612 48.90 11.45 -36.64
N ASN A 613 49.86 11.11 -35.76
CA ASN A 613 49.83 11.41 -34.33
C ASN A 613 48.53 10.95 -33.63
N THR A 614 47.98 9.80 -34.06
CA THR A 614 46.78 9.23 -33.41
C THR A 614 47.13 8.76 -32.02
N THR A 615 46.30 9.08 -31.04
CA THR A 615 46.48 8.68 -29.64
C THR A 615 45.87 7.30 -29.36
N ASP A 616 46.05 6.77 -28.15
CA ASP A 616 45.41 5.52 -27.71
C ASP A 616 43.87 5.59 -27.66
N ARG A 617 43.28 6.78 -27.83
CA ARG A 617 41.83 6.98 -27.95
C ARG A 617 41.32 6.85 -29.39
N ASN A 618 42.20 6.82 -30.37
CA ASN A 618 41.84 6.77 -31.78
C ASN A 618 42.06 5.38 -32.35
N ALA A 619 41.12 4.90 -33.17
CA ALA A 619 41.15 3.58 -33.75
C ALA A 619 40.75 3.57 -35.23
N ILE A 620 41.65 3.08 -36.07
CA ILE A 620 41.48 3.06 -37.52
C ILE A 620 41.27 1.62 -38.01
N CYS A 621 40.27 1.42 -38.88
CA CYS A 621 39.99 0.10 -39.46
C CYS A 621 41.00 -0.29 -40.55
N VAL A 622 41.13 -1.58 -40.80
CA VAL A 622 42.06 -2.17 -41.79
C VAL A 622 41.99 -1.52 -43.18
N ASN A 623 40.79 -1.16 -43.66
CA ASN A 623 40.63 -0.59 -45.00
C ASN A 623 41.10 0.87 -45.06
N CYS A 624 40.84 1.64 -44.01
CA CYS A 624 41.35 3.02 -43.89
C CYS A 624 42.88 3.02 -43.75
N ILE A 625 43.47 2.04 -43.07
CA ILE A 625 44.93 1.86 -43.04
C ILE A 625 45.49 1.61 -44.44
N LYS A 626 44.87 0.72 -45.22
CA LYS A 626 45.33 0.38 -46.58
C LYS A 626 45.16 1.51 -47.58
N THR A 627 44.20 2.40 -47.37
CA THR A 627 43.81 3.44 -48.34
C THR A 627 44.20 4.83 -47.85
N CYS A 628 43.54 5.34 -46.81
CA CYS A 628 43.72 6.70 -46.31
C CYS A 628 45.07 6.93 -45.61
N HIS A 629 45.63 5.88 -45.00
CA HIS A 629 46.93 5.93 -44.30
C HIS A 629 47.98 5.06 -45.02
N SER A 630 47.82 4.88 -46.34
CA SER A 630 48.78 4.13 -47.14
C SER A 630 50.15 4.80 -47.10
N GLY A 631 51.20 4.03 -46.80
CA GLY A 631 52.57 4.54 -46.67
C GLY A 631 52.88 5.22 -45.33
N HIS A 632 51.95 5.25 -44.37
CA HIS A 632 52.21 5.75 -43.02
C HIS A 632 52.79 4.65 -42.10
N ASP A 633 53.43 5.08 -41.01
CA ASP A 633 53.81 4.19 -39.91
C ASP A 633 52.57 3.84 -39.08
N VAL A 634 52.19 2.57 -39.14
CA VAL A 634 50.93 2.04 -38.58
C VAL A 634 51.22 0.82 -37.74
N GLU A 635 50.46 0.66 -36.67
CA GLU A 635 50.66 -0.42 -35.71
C GLU A 635 49.32 -1.06 -35.38
N PHE A 636 49.28 -2.39 -35.45
CA PHE A 636 48.18 -3.18 -34.94
C PHE A 636 48.18 -3.15 -33.41
N ILE A 637 47.04 -2.84 -32.81
CA ILE A 637 46.89 -2.73 -31.36
C ILE A 637 46.19 -3.96 -30.80
N ARG A 638 45.01 -4.28 -31.32
CA ARG A 638 44.21 -5.44 -30.89
C ARG A 638 43.03 -5.67 -31.83
N HIS A 639 42.37 -6.80 -31.68
CA HIS A 639 41.05 -7.08 -32.23
C HIS A 639 40.01 -6.81 -31.14
N ASP A 640 39.17 -5.79 -31.30
CA ASP A 640 38.23 -5.36 -30.26
C ASP A 640 37.09 -4.52 -30.85
N ARG A 641 36.18 -4.06 -29.99
CA ARG A 641 35.00 -3.26 -30.35
C ARG A 641 35.32 -1.79 -30.36
N PHE A 642 35.15 -1.14 -31.51
CA PHE A 642 35.29 0.31 -31.67
C PHE A 642 34.69 0.73 -33.02
N PHE A 643 34.56 2.04 -33.25
CA PHE A 643 34.23 2.61 -34.56
C PHE A 643 35.49 3.16 -35.22
N CYS A 644 35.54 3.21 -36.55
CA CYS A 644 36.69 3.76 -37.24
C CYS A 644 36.72 5.30 -37.15
N ASP A 645 37.66 5.86 -36.40
CA ASP A 645 37.87 7.31 -36.23
C ASP A 645 38.17 8.05 -37.54
N CYS A 646 38.94 7.43 -38.44
CA CYS A 646 39.13 7.98 -39.78
C CYS A 646 37.78 8.21 -40.46
N GLY A 647 36.88 7.22 -40.43
CA GLY A 647 35.54 7.33 -40.99
C GLY A 647 34.59 8.21 -40.19
N ALA A 648 34.82 8.41 -38.89
CA ALA A 648 34.05 9.35 -38.09
C ALA A 648 34.41 10.82 -38.36
N GLY A 649 35.52 11.07 -39.09
CA GLY A 649 36.01 12.43 -39.35
C GLY A 649 36.70 13.07 -38.15
N THR A 650 37.11 12.27 -37.15
CA THR A 650 37.79 12.76 -35.93
C THR A 650 39.30 12.94 -36.12
N LEU A 651 39.83 12.58 -37.29
CA LEU A 651 41.24 12.70 -37.66
C LEU A 651 41.45 13.87 -38.64
N SER A 652 42.68 14.40 -38.68
CA SER A 652 43.07 15.51 -39.57
C SER A 652 42.93 15.20 -41.06
N ASN A 653 43.00 13.91 -41.45
CA ASN A 653 42.82 13.46 -42.82
C ASN A 653 41.39 12.96 -43.05
N GLN A 654 40.72 13.47 -44.09
CA GLN A 654 39.37 13.06 -44.47
C GLN A 654 39.36 11.62 -45.01
N CYS A 655 38.37 10.82 -44.60
CA CYS A 655 38.22 9.44 -45.05
C CYS A 655 37.83 9.36 -46.53
N GLN A 656 38.67 8.71 -47.35
CA GLN A 656 38.39 8.45 -48.76
C GLN A 656 37.39 7.30 -48.97
N LEU A 657 37.12 6.52 -47.93
CA LEU A 657 36.28 5.31 -47.98
C LEU A 657 34.86 5.53 -47.44
N GLN A 658 34.59 6.69 -46.83
CA GLN A 658 33.29 7.03 -46.24
C GLN A 658 32.25 7.48 -47.28
N GLY A 659 32.64 7.93 -48.48
CA GLY A 659 31.69 8.52 -49.44
C GLY A 659 31.10 9.86 -48.95
N GLU A 660 30.07 10.39 -49.62
CA GLU A 660 29.39 11.64 -49.21
C GLU A 660 28.80 11.53 -47.78
N PRO A 661 28.86 12.62 -46.99
CA PRO A 661 28.50 12.59 -45.58
C PRO A 661 26.98 12.44 -45.41
N THR A 662 26.53 11.40 -44.73
CA THR A 662 25.19 11.38 -44.13
C THR A 662 25.21 12.35 -42.95
N GLN A 663 24.72 13.56 -43.16
CA GLN A 663 24.45 14.53 -42.10
C GLN A 663 23.46 13.94 -41.11
N ASP A 664 23.94 13.58 -39.92
CA ASP A 664 23.17 13.69 -38.68
C ASP A 664 24.08 14.31 -37.63
N THR A 665 24.14 15.65 -37.66
CA THR A 665 24.93 16.48 -36.76
C THR A 665 24.12 16.83 -35.51
N ASP A 666 23.77 15.85 -34.69
CA ASP A 666 23.22 16.10 -33.36
C ASP A 666 23.59 14.97 -32.39
N THR A 667 24.89 14.86 -32.07
CA THR A 667 25.44 14.47 -30.76
C THR A 667 26.97 14.41 -30.87
N LEU A 668 27.62 15.53 -30.56
CA LEU A 668 29.06 15.54 -30.27
C LEU A 668 29.30 14.71 -29.00
N TYR A 669 29.89 13.53 -29.14
CA TYR A 669 30.49 12.80 -28.01
C TYR A 669 31.99 12.70 -28.22
N ASP A 670 32.72 13.24 -27.24
CA ASP A 670 34.15 13.02 -27.06
C ASP A 670 34.43 11.51 -27.03
N SER A 671 35.41 11.08 -27.83
CA SER A 671 35.97 9.72 -27.84
C SER A 671 36.04 9.14 -26.41
N ALA A 672 35.12 8.22 -26.12
CA ALA A 672 35.01 7.60 -24.82
C ALA A 672 36.29 6.82 -24.51
N ALA A 673 36.94 7.15 -23.38
CA ALA A 673 37.87 6.23 -22.75
C ALA A 673 37.18 4.87 -22.55
N PRO A 674 37.92 3.73 -22.49
CA PRO A 674 37.33 2.47 -22.06
C PRO A 674 36.56 2.71 -20.76
N MET A 675 35.24 2.57 -20.80
CA MET A 675 34.37 2.95 -19.70
C MET A 675 34.73 2.14 -18.45
N GLU A 676 35.38 2.78 -17.47
CA GLU A 676 35.21 2.38 -16.08
C GLU A 676 33.76 2.69 -15.70
N SER A 677 33.02 1.65 -15.29
CA SER A 677 31.62 1.76 -14.90
C SER A 677 31.50 2.52 -13.57
N HIS A 678 31.52 3.86 -13.60
CA HIS A 678 31.16 4.67 -12.45
C HIS A 678 29.66 4.56 -12.21
N THR A 679 29.29 3.67 -11.29
CA THR A 679 27.97 3.67 -10.66
C THR A 679 27.97 4.79 -9.63
N LEU A 680 27.10 5.77 -9.78
CA LEU A 680 26.78 6.75 -8.75
C LEU A 680 26.43 6.00 -7.46
N MET A 681 27.29 6.12 -6.45
CA MET A 681 26.93 5.79 -5.07
C MET A 681 25.90 6.82 -4.63
N VAL A 682 24.67 6.38 -4.43
CA VAL A 682 23.69 7.12 -3.64
C VAL A 682 23.67 6.40 -2.29
N ASN A 683 24.19 7.09 -1.27
CA ASN A 683 24.02 6.75 0.14
C ASN A 683 22.55 6.91 0.55
#